data_AF-S3D627-F1
#
_entry.id   AF-S3D627-F1
#
_cell.length_a   1.000
_cell.length_b   1.000
_cell.length_c   1.000
_cell.angle_alpha   90.00
_cell.angle_beta   90.00
_cell.angle_gamma   90.00
#
_symmetry.space_group_name_H-M   'P 1'
#
loop_
_entity.id
_entity.type
_entity.pdbx_description
1 polymer ?
#
loop_
_entity_poly.entity_id
_entity_poly.type
_entity_poly.pdbx_seq_one_letter_code
_entity_poly.pdbx_strand_id
1 'polypeptide(L)'
;MRYHSTLAALAAAVSFHETTAQDPLNLAIYGLDFRTPENAPIYRFESTLIIPPPSPSPPGGHLAAIWPGLQSKDLLQNVLTNQRIGGARPGEWNYLPFFCCHPGGNFSQEFEVHPGDAMSTQYIWDRLNDKYVDSWSLVVNAEGVKAGKKGFTGGTVYNQRLATSDKDSERPEPYHQASLSIELQGKGVWNWGPVTWRNIIITAQTTDQAWCMEPKSKDFKYSMTIPVATTDRGMTTCYVAKIVMQEPTDDRLGFKPGGPNAARDNEDGEEETPEIAFEWRERKERERKRKAKSEASDATHESTGGYGAVPRPTAAQVQELEAYPDTVWNLTPSQSGRLPVAKGRGGPFMIDWEVHGTGDVKLVWIMGLGTIKTAWQRQTLEFGHDEGDKYSSLIYDNRGMGKSDKPLLRYSTTEMAHDLLELLNHLNWTSPHQLNITGVSMGGMIAQELALLIPTRINSLNLISTAACIENTTSFLENLWNRINMFIPKSVDRSLTDAALMLFSPGWLDAEDETVVPTAATPGVVLPPHGFYRSFATNFERFAAQELTKRSDPNLFGKKGFILQAIAAGWHYKSPAQLKELGDLVGRERIAVVHGTSDRMISVPHGRKLIGWLEPGRAEIVEGMGHVAMLEEWRWHNNLVREGVEGGERVTRGEGA
;
A
#
# COMPACT_ATOMS: atom_id res chain seq x y z
N MET A 1 17.09 50.13 34.89
CA MET A 1 18.02 49.21 35.58
C MET A 1 17.67 47.79 35.18
N ARG A 2 18.64 47.10 34.57
CA ARG A 2 18.86 45.64 34.51
C ARG A 2 17.88 44.72 33.75
N TYR A 3 18.54 43.75 33.08
CA TYR A 3 18.10 42.51 32.43
C TYR A 3 17.55 42.70 31.00
N HIS A 4 18.13 42.13 29.92
CA HIS A 4 18.74 40.81 29.78
C HIS A 4 20.01 40.78 28.88
N SER A 5 20.93 39.93 29.29
CA SER A 5 22.18 39.55 28.65
C SER A 5 22.01 38.37 27.68
N THR A 6 23.05 38.19 26.86
CA THR A 6 23.51 36.95 26.18
C THR A 6 22.75 36.47 24.93
N LEU A 7 23.25 36.88 23.74
CA LEU A 7 23.39 36.06 22.52
C LEU A 7 24.21 36.84 21.46
N ALA A 8 25.49 37.06 21.74
CA ALA A 8 26.44 37.76 20.85
C ALA A 8 27.66 36.89 20.47
N ALA A 9 27.54 35.57 20.53
CA ALA A 9 28.63 34.64 20.20
C ALA A 9 28.15 33.59 19.21
N LEU A 10 28.03 33.96 17.93
CA LEU A 10 27.91 33.06 16.76
C LEU A 10 28.07 33.84 15.44
N ALA A 11 29.04 34.77 15.40
CA ALA A 11 29.31 35.64 14.25
C ALA A 11 30.70 35.39 13.60
N ALA A 12 31.28 34.19 13.70
CA ALA A 12 32.67 33.96 13.28
C ALA A 12 32.98 32.61 12.58
N ALA A 13 32.00 31.96 11.93
CA ALA A 13 32.32 30.85 11.03
C ALA A 13 31.27 30.76 9.92
N VAL A 14 31.61 31.34 8.76
CA VAL A 14 31.19 31.05 7.38
C VAL A 14 31.28 32.38 6.61
N SER A 15 32.50 32.70 6.18
CA SER A 15 32.74 33.65 5.08
C SER A 15 33.06 32.84 3.83
N PHE A 16 32.17 32.86 2.86
CA PHE A 16 32.51 32.57 1.47
C PHE A 16 31.92 33.70 0.63
N HIS A 17 32.67 34.80 0.50
CA HIS A 17 32.68 35.65 -0.69
C HIS A 17 34.09 36.23 -0.83
N GLU A 18 34.60 36.16 -2.05
CA GLU A 18 35.79 36.84 -2.57
C GLU A 18 37.14 36.54 -1.89
N THR A 19 37.84 35.53 -2.41
CA THR A 19 39.31 35.59 -2.54
C THR A 19 39.69 35.29 -3.98
N THR A 20 40.11 36.36 -4.67
CA THR A 20 41.22 36.46 -5.62
C THR A 20 41.71 35.15 -6.27
N ALA A 21 41.57 35.11 -7.61
CA ALA A 21 42.21 34.22 -8.58
C ALA A 21 43.41 33.39 -8.09
N GLN A 22 43.23 32.07 -7.96
CA GLN A 22 44.22 31.05 -8.34
C GLN A 22 43.59 29.65 -8.39
N ASP A 23 43.78 28.99 -9.53
CA ASP A 23 43.32 27.67 -10.00
C ASP A 23 41.83 27.53 -10.41
N PRO A 24 41.51 27.10 -11.65
CA PRO A 24 40.13 26.83 -12.02
C PRO A 24 39.63 25.70 -11.13
N LEU A 25 38.56 25.95 -10.37
CA LEU A 25 37.78 24.89 -9.75
C LEU A 25 37.41 23.91 -10.86
N ASN A 26 38.09 22.76 -10.91
CA ASN A 26 37.77 21.64 -11.79
C ASN A 26 36.34 21.18 -11.44
N LEU A 27 35.36 21.81 -12.06
CA LEU A 27 33.94 21.52 -11.92
C LEU A 27 33.56 20.48 -12.96
N ALA A 28 33.14 19.30 -12.50
CA ALA A 28 32.55 18.27 -13.35
C ALA A 28 31.11 18.04 -12.92
N ILE A 29 30.17 18.17 -13.86
CA ILE A 29 28.75 17.91 -13.64
C ILE A 29 28.30 16.79 -14.56
N TYR A 30 27.90 15.66 -13.97
CA TYR A 30 27.23 14.56 -14.65
C TYR A 30 25.73 14.72 -14.42
N GLY A 31 25.07 15.43 -15.33
CA GLY A 31 23.67 15.80 -15.23
C GLY A 31 22.82 15.11 -16.28
N LEU A 32 21.63 14.68 -15.88
CA LEU A 32 20.55 14.25 -16.76
C LEU A 32 19.40 15.24 -16.66
N ASP A 33 19.21 16.01 -17.73
CA ASP A 33 18.29 17.15 -17.78
C ASP A 33 17.04 16.84 -18.61
N PHE A 34 15.88 16.93 -17.97
CA PHE A 34 14.59 16.93 -18.64
C PHE A 34 14.19 18.38 -18.92
N ARG A 35 14.31 18.80 -20.18
CA ARG A 35 14.05 20.18 -20.61
C ARG A 35 12.74 20.23 -21.37
N THR A 36 11.78 20.95 -20.83
CA THR A 36 10.49 21.13 -21.49
C THR A 36 10.64 22.00 -22.74
N PRO A 37 9.83 21.79 -23.79
CA PRO A 37 9.86 22.64 -24.98
C PRO A 37 9.43 24.07 -24.65
N GLU A 38 9.98 25.03 -25.39
CA GLU A 38 9.63 26.46 -25.28
C GLU A 38 9.65 27.02 -23.84
N ASN A 39 10.51 26.47 -22.97
CA ASN A 39 10.59 26.81 -21.55
C ASN A 39 9.23 26.66 -20.81
N ALA A 40 8.42 25.68 -21.19
CA ALA A 40 7.14 25.41 -20.54
C ALA A 40 7.30 25.14 -19.01
N PRO A 41 6.53 25.81 -18.13
CA PRO A 41 6.71 25.67 -16.69
C PRO A 41 6.53 24.23 -16.18
N ILE A 42 7.44 23.81 -15.30
CA ILE A 42 7.32 22.58 -14.52
C ILE A 42 6.50 22.86 -13.27
N TYR A 43 5.35 22.21 -13.19
CA TYR A 43 4.45 22.28 -12.04
C TYR A 43 4.91 21.36 -10.90
N ARG A 44 5.52 20.23 -11.26
CA ARG A 44 5.89 19.17 -10.31
C ARG A 44 7.19 18.52 -10.73
N PHE A 45 8.10 18.31 -9.78
CA PHE A 45 9.24 17.43 -9.94
C PHE A 45 9.46 16.58 -8.68
N GLU A 46 9.45 15.26 -8.84
CA GLU A 46 9.76 14.30 -7.78
C GLU A 46 10.89 13.37 -8.19
N SER A 47 11.68 12.95 -7.21
CA SER A 47 12.67 11.89 -7.37
C SER A 47 13.01 11.24 -6.04
N THR A 48 13.35 9.95 -6.07
CA THR A 48 13.89 9.21 -4.92
C THR A 48 15.33 8.80 -5.21
N LEU A 49 16.30 9.35 -4.49
CA LEU A 49 17.70 8.93 -4.49
C LEU A 49 17.89 7.76 -3.53
N ILE A 50 18.46 6.65 -4.01
CA ILE A 50 19.04 5.64 -3.13
C ILE A 50 20.44 6.12 -2.76
N ILE A 51 20.67 6.41 -1.47
CA ILE A 51 21.93 6.97 -1.00
C ILE A 51 23.07 6.01 -1.38
N PRO A 52 24.04 6.44 -2.21
CA PRO A 52 25.12 5.56 -2.63
C PRO A 52 26.12 5.35 -1.48
N PRO A 53 27.04 4.38 -1.61
CA PRO A 53 28.23 4.34 -0.78
C PRO A 53 28.95 5.71 -0.78
N PRO A 54 29.62 6.11 0.32
CA PRO A 54 30.43 7.32 0.32
C PRO A 54 31.68 7.12 -0.55
N SER A 55 32.24 8.21 -1.08
CA SER A 55 33.48 8.14 -1.85
C SER A 55 34.64 7.56 -1.03
N PRO A 56 35.37 6.54 -1.55
CA PRO A 56 36.56 5.99 -0.90
C PRO A 56 37.80 6.90 -0.98
N SER A 57 37.76 8.04 -1.67
CA SER A 57 38.93 8.93 -1.85
C SER A 57 38.71 10.33 -1.28
N PRO A 58 39.46 10.73 -0.24
CA PRO A 58 39.57 12.13 0.15
C PRO A 58 41.04 12.59 0.04
N PRO A 59 41.46 13.26 -1.05
CA PRO A 59 42.64 14.10 -0.98
C PRO A 59 42.19 15.55 -0.88
N GLY A 60 42.07 16.11 0.33
CA GLY A 60 42.02 17.56 0.52
C GLY A 60 40.65 18.25 0.62
N GLY A 61 39.57 17.54 0.94
CA GLY A 61 38.27 18.18 1.20
C GLY A 61 37.50 18.62 -0.06
N HIS A 62 37.72 17.95 -1.19
CA HIS A 62 36.99 18.21 -2.44
C HIS A 62 35.50 17.84 -2.34
N LEU A 63 34.66 18.63 -3.00
CA LEU A 63 33.21 18.51 -2.92
C LEU A 63 32.72 17.44 -3.88
N ALA A 64 31.90 16.54 -3.35
CA ALA A 64 31.05 15.64 -4.10
C ALA A 64 29.61 15.87 -3.64
N ALA A 65 28.74 16.17 -4.60
CA ALA A 65 27.34 16.43 -4.35
C ALA A 65 26.46 15.66 -5.33
N ILE A 66 25.29 15.23 -4.87
CA ILE A 66 24.25 14.60 -5.67
C ILE A 66 22.96 15.34 -5.36
N TRP A 67 22.27 15.81 -6.40
CA TRP A 67 21.10 16.65 -6.19
C TRP A 67 20.06 16.47 -7.30
N PRO A 68 18.77 16.37 -6.94
CA PRO A 68 17.70 16.75 -7.83
C PRO A 68 17.51 18.28 -7.74
N GLY A 69 17.28 18.93 -8.89
CA GLY A 69 17.02 20.36 -8.92
C GLY A 69 16.09 20.81 -10.04
N LEU A 70 15.35 21.89 -9.77
CA LEU A 70 14.62 22.67 -10.76
C LEU A 70 15.47 23.84 -11.24
N GLN A 71 15.55 24.03 -12.55
CA GLN A 71 16.41 25.04 -13.16
C GLN A 71 15.69 25.90 -14.20
N SER A 72 16.00 27.19 -14.17
CA SER A 72 15.77 28.18 -15.23
C SER A 72 17.06 29.00 -15.33
N LYS A 73 17.03 30.30 -15.01
CA LYS A 73 18.24 31.09 -14.69
C LYS A 73 18.78 30.76 -13.29
N ASP A 74 17.87 30.49 -12.36
CA ASP A 74 18.18 30.13 -10.98
C ASP A 74 18.06 28.60 -10.78
N LEU A 75 18.54 28.10 -9.64
CA LEU A 75 18.51 26.67 -9.30
C LEU A 75 17.85 26.49 -7.92
N LEU A 76 16.82 25.65 -7.86
CA LEU A 76 16.20 25.20 -6.63
C LEU A 76 16.54 23.73 -6.45
N GLN A 77 17.36 23.40 -5.45
CA GLN A 77 17.82 22.02 -5.27
C GLN A 77 17.96 21.62 -3.80
N ASN A 78 17.93 20.31 -3.57
CA ASN A 78 18.29 19.68 -2.31
C ASN A 78 19.56 18.88 -2.55
N VAL A 79 20.48 18.92 -1.60
CA VAL A 79 21.84 18.42 -1.85
C VAL A 79 22.20 17.32 -0.89
N LEU A 80 22.54 16.15 -1.44
CA LEU A 80 23.34 15.16 -0.76
C LEU A 80 24.81 15.52 -0.96
N THR A 81 25.57 15.77 0.09
CA THR A 81 26.98 16.21 -0.01
C THR A 81 27.88 15.57 1.03
N ASN A 82 29.16 15.45 0.70
CA ASN A 82 30.21 15.05 1.62
C ASN A 82 30.75 16.22 2.48
N GLN A 83 30.18 17.43 2.33
CA GLN A 83 30.51 18.63 3.12
C GLN A 83 29.47 18.87 4.22
N ARG A 84 29.91 19.08 5.47
CA ARG A 84 29.06 19.44 6.62
C ARG A 84 29.27 20.89 7.07
N ILE A 85 28.34 21.41 7.87
CA ILE A 85 28.54 22.64 8.64
C ILE A 85 29.65 22.37 9.67
N GLY A 86 30.85 22.92 9.44
CA GLY A 86 32.03 22.70 10.27
C GLY A 86 33.17 21.89 9.61
N GLY A 87 33.03 21.51 8.34
CA GLY A 87 34.10 20.90 7.53
C GLY A 87 33.80 19.47 7.06
N ALA A 88 34.53 19.01 6.04
CA ALA A 88 34.35 17.68 5.45
C ALA A 88 34.71 16.54 6.42
N ARG A 89 33.86 15.51 6.50
CA ARG A 89 34.17 14.24 7.19
C ARG A 89 34.24 13.11 6.16
N PRO A 90 35.42 12.49 5.96
CA PRO A 90 35.55 11.35 5.06
C PRO A 90 34.58 10.22 5.42
N GLY A 91 33.90 9.66 4.41
CA GLY A 91 33.05 8.47 4.60
C GLY A 91 31.59 8.74 4.97
N GLU A 92 31.13 9.99 4.96
CA GLU A 92 29.76 10.34 5.35
C GLU A 92 29.04 11.17 4.29
N TRP A 93 27.73 10.94 4.15
CA TRP A 93 26.83 11.76 3.34
C TRP A 93 25.93 12.59 4.26
N ASN A 94 25.62 13.81 3.81
CA ASN A 94 24.74 14.73 4.50
C ASN A 94 23.71 15.26 3.55
N TYR A 95 22.49 15.34 4.02
CA TYR A 95 21.39 15.94 3.31
C TYR A 95 21.18 17.37 3.79
N LEU A 96 21.30 18.29 2.85
CA LEU A 96 21.04 19.70 3.03
C LEU A 96 19.73 20.03 2.32
N PRO A 97 18.63 20.24 3.07
CA PRO A 97 17.42 20.75 2.50
C PRO A 97 17.66 22.19 2.06
N PHE A 98 17.29 22.49 0.81
CA PHE A 98 17.34 23.80 0.21
C PHE A 98 18.76 24.38 0.04
N PHE A 99 19.28 24.34 -1.19
CA PHE A 99 20.60 24.85 -1.58
C PHE A 99 20.53 25.66 -2.88
N CYS A 100 21.40 26.68 -3.01
CA CYS A 100 21.51 27.74 -4.04
C CYS A 100 20.63 29.00 -3.81
N CYS A 101 21.06 30.24 -4.11
CA CYS A 101 22.41 30.84 -4.21
C CYS A 101 22.40 32.30 -3.75
N HIS A 102 21.24 32.99 -3.71
CA HIS A 102 21.13 34.34 -3.14
C HIS A 102 19.67 34.74 -2.78
N PRO A 103 19.43 35.33 -1.59
CA PRO A 103 20.30 35.24 -0.41
C PRO A 103 20.31 33.78 0.07
N GLY A 104 21.50 33.24 0.39
CA GLY A 104 21.62 31.89 0.93
C GLY A 104 20.69 31.72 2.14
N GLY A 105 19.75 30.79 2.04
CA GLY A 105 18.80 30.49 3.11
C GLY A 105 19.52 30.07 4.39
N ASN A 106 18.90 30.34 5.53
CA ASN A 106 19.47 30.09 6.85
C ASN A 106 19.71 28.59 7.08
N PHE A 107 20.99 28.19 7.21
CA PHE A 107 21.54 26.82 7.35
C PHE A 107 21.18 26.11 8.66
N SER A 108 19.92 26.10 9.05
CA SER A 108 19.55 25.66 10.39
C SER A 108 19.40 24.14 10.54
N GLN A 109 19.40 23.38 9.44
CA GLN A 109 19.19 21.92 9.52
C GLN A 109 20.03 21.12 8.51
N GLU A 110 20.99 20.38 9.03
CA GLU A 110 21.76 19.32 8.35
C GLU A 110 21.20 17.98 8.83
N PHE A 111 21.06 17.02 7.91
CA PHE A 111 20.65 15.66 8.26
C PHE A 111 21.68 14.63 7.83
N GLU A 112 22.11 13.79 8.77
CA GLU A 112 22.95 12.63 8.48
C GLU A 112 22.12 11.55 7.76
N VAL A 113 22.70 10.97 6.70
CA VAL A 113 22.05 9.91 5.91
C VAL A 113 23.05 8.79 5.61
N HIS A 114 22.55 7.57 5.42
CA HIS A 114 23.40 6.39 5.31
C HIS A 114 23.22 5.68 3.97
N PRO A 115 24.27 5.00 3.46
CA PRO A 115 24.18 4.21 2.24
C PRO A 115 23.01 3.23 2.26
N GLY A 116 22.26 3.18 1.17
CA GLY A 116 21.09 2.33 0.99
C GLY A 116 19.78 2.92 1.52
N ASP A 117 19.81 4.02 2.27
CA ASP A 117 18.59 4.76 2.61
C ASP A 117 17.93 5.32 1.35
N ALA A 118 16.62 5.54 1.39
CA ALA A 118 15.86 6.13 0.29
C ALA A 118 15.46 7.57 0.63
N MET A 119 16.09 8.55 -0.03
CA MET A 119 15.80 9.97 0.10
C MET A 119 14.87 10.44 -1.02
N SER A 120 13.65 10.83 -0.69
CA SER A 120 12.70 11.38 -1.65
C SER A 120 12.63 12.90 -1.53
N THR A 121 12.67 13.57 -2.67
CA THR A 121 12.53 15.03 -2.82
C THR A 121 11.39 15.36 -3.77
N GLN A 122 10.59 16.36 -3.41
CA GLN A 122 9.45 16.84 -4.20
C GLN A 122 9.43 18.37 -4.25
N TYR A 123 9.33 18.91 -5.46
CA TYR A 123 9.04 20.31 -5.75
C TYR A 123 7.64 20.43 -6.37
N ILE A 124 6.76 21.23 -5.77
CA ILE A 124 5.42 21.55 -6.31
C ILE A 124 5.27 23.06 -6.43
N TRP A 125 4.92 23.54 -7.62
CA TRP A 125 4.59 24.96 -7.82
C TRP A 125 3.13 25.25 -7.43
N ASP A 126 2.92 25.96 -6.33
CA ASP A 126 1.62 26.55 -6.00
C ASP A 126 1.38 27.82 -6.83
N ARG A 127 0.70 27.65 -7.95
CA ARG A 127 0.36 28.73 -8.88
C ARG A 127 -0.57 29.79 -8.30
N LEU A 128 -1.32 29.50 -7.24
CA LEU A 128 -2.23 30.49 -6.62
C LEU A 128 -1.43 31.49 -5.79
N ASN A 129 -0.37 31.02 -5.13
CA ASN A 129 0.47 31.82 -4.25
C ASN A 129 1.84 32.17 -4.84
N ASP A 130 2.14 31.65 -6.04
CA ASP A 130 3.38 31.79 -6.79
C ASP A 130 4.63 31.39 -5.97
N LYS A 131 4.53 30.22 -5.32
CA LYS A 131 5.58 29.67 -4.46
C LYS A 131 5.80 28.20 -4.77
N TYR A 132 7.03 27.72 -4.60
CA TYR A 132 7.34 26.30 -4.64
C TYR A 132 7.28 25.72 -3.24
N VAL A 133 6.56 24.62 -3.08
CA VAL A 133 6.64 23.76 -1.90
C VAL A 133 7.71 22.73 -2.17
N ASP A 134 8.78 22.77 -1.39
CA ASP A 134 9.85 21.77 -1.39
C ASP A 134 9.65 20.86 -0.18
N SER A 135 9.55 19.56 -0.39
CA SER A 135 9.39 18.59 0.69
C SER A 135 10.30 17.38 0.49
N TRP A 136 10.72 16.80 1.60
CA TRP A 136 11.64 15.67 1.61
C TRP A 136 11.30 14.65 2.68
N SER A 137 11.74 13.42 2.43
CA SER A 137 11.63 12.32 3.41
C SER A 137 12.73 11.28 3.20
N LEU A 138 13.32 10.83 4.31
CA LEU A 138 14.25 9.72 4.36
C LEU A 138 13.55 8.48 4.92
N VAL A 139 13.58 7.40 4.17
CA VAL A 139 13.29 6.05 4.67
C VAL A 139 14.60 5.33 4.90
N VAL A 140 14.83 4.94 6.15
CA VAL A 140 16.05 4.21 6.55
C VAL A 140 15.96 2.77 6.08
N ASN A 141 17.07 2.23 5.58
CA ASN A 141 17.14 0.84 5.16
C ASN A 141 17.10 -0.14 6.35
N ALA A 142 16.99 -1.45 6.07
CA ALA A 142 16.88 -2.47 7.10
C ALA A 142 18.08 -2.49 8.07
N GLU A 143 19.26 -2.11 7.62
CA GLU A 143 20.48 -2.07 8.44
C GLU A 143 20.50 -0.86 9.38
N GLY A 144 20.13 0.33 8.88
CA GLY A 144 19.99 1.52 9.69
C GLY A 144 18.89 1.39 10.75
N VAL A 145 17.78 0.69 10.42
CA VAL A 145 16.74 0.35 11.40
C VAL A 145 17.30 -0.54 12.52
N LYS A 146 18.12 -1.55 12.19
CA LYS A 146 18.81 -2.39 13.19
C LYS A 146 19.80 -1.59 14.04
N ALA A 147 20.42 -0.56 13.47
CA ALA A 147 21.34 0.34 14.17
C ALA A 147 20.62 1.45 14.98
N GLY A 148 19.28 1.43 15.06
CA GLY A 148 18.49 2.41 15.83
C GLY A 148 18.36 3.78 15.16
N LYS A 149 18.74 3.92 13.88
CA LYS A 149 18.54 5.14 13.08
C LYS A 149 17.05 5.27 12.73
N LYS A 150 16.57 6.52 12.65
CA LYS A 150 15.17 6.84 12.35
C LYS A 150 15.08 7.66 11.07
N GLY A 151 14.04 7.43 10.29
CA GLY A 151 13.71 8.27 9.16
C GLY A 151 13.31 9.67 9.61
N PHE A 152 13.37 10.62 8.68
CA PHE A 152 12.93 12.00 8.92
C PHE A 152 12.14 12.51 7.73
N THR A 153 11.37 13.56 7.95
CA THR A 153 10.68 14.29 6.90
C THR A 153 10.72 15.78 7.23
N GLY A 154 10.64 16.60 6.20
CA GLY A 154 10.57 18.04 6.32
C GLY A 154 10.02 18.66 5.05
N GLY A 155 9.80 19.97 5.12
CA GLY A 155 9.44 20.74 3.96
C GLY A 155 9.56 22.23 4.24
N THR A 156 9.71 22.99 3.17
CA THR A 156 9.82 24.44 3.17
C THR A 156 9.02 25.03 2.01
N VAL A 157 8.73 26.32 2.10
CA VAL A 157 8.07 27.06 1.03
C VAL A 157 9.04 28.10 0.49
N TYR A 158 9.40 27.93 -0.77
CA TYR A 158 10.29 28.80 -1.52
C TYR A 158 9.49 29.82 -2.35
N ASN A 159 9.79 31.10 -2.17
CA ASN A 159 9.24 32.16 -3.01
C ASN A 159 10.31 32.59 -4.02
N GLN A 160 10.14 32.19 -5.27
CA GLN A 160 11.11 32.47 -6.35
C GLN A 160 11.34 33.98 -6.54
N ARG A 161 10.32 34.82 -6.29
CA ARG A 161 10.46 36.28 -6.40
C ARG A 161 11.43 36.89 -5.38
N LEU A 162 11.60 36.24 -4.23
CA LEU A 162 12.46 36.75 -3.15
C LEU A 162 13.90 36.25 -3.24
N ALA A 163 14.15 35.27 -4.10
CA ALA A 163 15.39 34.50 -4.15
C ALA A 163 15.93 34.31 -5.57
N THR A 164 15.44 35.11 -6.53
CA THR A 164 15.98 35.17 -7.89
C THR A 164 17.21 36.08 -7.93
N SER A 165 18.17 35.73 -8.78
CA SER A 165 19.29 36.59 -9.14
C SER A 165 18.85 37.85 -9.93
N ASP A 166 17.65 37.85 -10.51
CA ASP A 166 17.06 38.92 -11.32
C ASP A 166 16.16 39.83 -10.47
N LYS A 167 16.77 40.67 -9.63
CA LYS A 167 16.08 41.51 -8.63
C LYS A 167 15.10 42.54 -9.22
N ASP A 168 15.22 42.83 -10.50
CA ASP A 168 14.44 43.86 -11.20
C ASP A 168 13.24 43.28 -11.98
N SER A 169 13.12 41.95 -12.09
CA SER A 169 12.00 41.32 -12.77
C SER A 169 10.75 41.27 -11.87
N GLU A 170 9.64 41.87 -12.32
CA GLU A 170 8.35 41.77 -11.61
C GLU A 170 7.79 40.32 -11.61
N ARG A 171 8.30 39.45 -12.49
CA ARG A 171 7.91 38.04 -12.63
C ARG A 171 9.13 37.17 -13.02
N PRO A 172 9.71 36.39 -12.10
CA PRO A 172 10.81 35.50 -12.43
C PRO A 172 10.38 34.40 -13.40
N GLU A 173 11.30 33.95 -14.24
CA GLU A 173 11.06 32.88 -15.21
C GLU A 173 10.77 31.55 -14.48
N PRO A 174 9.61 30.90 -14.71
CA PRO A 174 9.29 29.63 -14.09
C PRO A 174 10.35 28.56 -14.39
N TYR A 175 10.55 27.63 -13.47
CA TYR A 175 11.46 26.52 -13.72
C TYR A 175 10.93 25.64 -14.86
N HIS A 176 11.79 25.34 -15.82
CA HIS A 176 11.44 24.61 -17.05
C HIS A 176 12.43 23.47 -17.35
N GLN A 177 13.35 23.21 -16.42
CA GLN A 177 14.26 22.08 -16.47
C GLN A 177 14.27 21.35 -15.13
N ALA A 178 14.08 20.04 -15.15
CA ALA A 178 14.33 19.17 -14.01
C ALA A 178 15.65 18.42 -14.25
N SER A 179 16.56 18.50 -13.29
CA SER A 179 17.89 17.91 -13.39
C SER A 179 18.13 16.91 -12.28
N LEU A 180 18.74 15.78 -12.64
CA LEU A 180 19.35 14.82 -11.72
C LEU A 180 20.84 14.91 -11.94
N SER A 181 21.58 15.39 -10.95
CA SER A 181 22.98 15.75 -11.16
C SER A 181 23.92 15.20 -10.10
N ILE A 182 25.11 14.85 -10.55
CA ILE A 182 26.29 14.60 -9.71
C ILE A 182 27.27 15.72 -10.00
N GLU A 183 27.69 16.43 -8.96
CA GLU A 183 28.59 17.56 -9.03
C GLU A 183 29.87 17.26 -8.27
N LEU A 184 31.00 17.42 -8.96
CA LEU A 184 32.33 17.31 -8.39
C LEU A 184 33.01 18.66 -8.52
N GLN A 185 33.61 19.16 -7.43
CA GLN A 185 34.46 20.36 -7.47
C GLN A 185 35.87 20.05 -6.95
N GLY A 186 36.87 20.68 -7.54
CA GLY A 186 38.27 20.45 -7.21
C GLY A 186 38.76 19.12 -7.81
N LYS A 187 39.55 18.32 -7.09
CA LYS A 187 39.97 16.98 -7.54
C LYS A 187 39.00 15.87 -7.11
N GLY A 188 37.70 16.20 -6.99
CA GLY A 188 36.66 15.23 -6.71
C GLY A 188 36.57 14.19 -7.82
N VAL A 189 36.43 12.91 -7.46
CA VAL A 189 36.31 11.80 -8.41
C VAL A 189 35.05 11.01 -8.07
N TRP A 190 34.19 10.77 -9.06
CA TRP A 190 33.08 9.84 -8.92
C TRP A 190 33.64 8.42 -8.96
N ASN A 191 33.75 7.79 -7.79
CA ASN A 191 34.34 6.45 -7.61
C ASN A 191 33.64 5.59 -6.54
N TRP A 192 32.40 5.93 -6.23
CA TRP A 192 31.56 5.24 -5.25
C TRP A 192 30.54 4.29 -5.89
N GLY A 193 30.72 4.00 -7.18
CA GLY A 193 29.80 3.18 -7.95
C GLY A 193 28.54 3.93 -8.43
N PRO A 194 27.53 3.18 -8.90
CA PRO A 194 26.40 3.76 -9.61
C PRO A 194 25.45 4.55 -8.70
N VAL A 195 24.91 5.64 -9.23
CA VAL A 195 23.88 6.45 -8.55
C VAL A 195 22.52 6.06 -9.10
N THR A 196 21.63 5.61 -8.21
CA THR A 196 20.29 5.13 -8.59
C THR A 196 19.21 6.10 -8.13
N TRP A 197 18.43 6.56 -9.09
CA TRP A 197 17.20 7.30 -8.89
C TRP A 197 15.99 6.39 -9.17
N ARG A 198 14.92 6.54 -8.38
CA ARG A 198 13.65 5.86 -8.54
C ARG A 198 12.50 6.87 -8.53
N ASN A 199 11.37 6.47 -9.08
CA ASN A 199 10.12 7.25 -9.02
C ASN A 199 10.28 8.70 -9.48
N ILE A 200 10.88 8.91 -10.65
CA ILE A 200 11.12 10.25 -11.20
C ILE A 200 9.85 10.70 -11.90
N ILE A 201 9.24 11.80 -11.44
CA ILE A 201 7.97 12.30 -11.97
C ILE A 201 8.08 13.79 -12.24
N ILE A 202 7.83 14.19 -13.48
CA ILE A 202 7.91 15.59 -13.91
C ILE A 202 6.61 15.95 -14.60
N THR A 203 5.90 16.97 -14.11
CA THR A 203 4.67 17.48 -14.74
C THR A 203 4.93 18.88 -15.27
N ALA A 204 4.75 19.09 -16.57
CA ALA A 204 5.01 20.35 -17.26
C ALA A 204 3.79 20.85 -18.03
N GLN A 205 3.67 22.17 -18.16
CA GLN A 205 2.58 22.83 -18.91
C GLN A 205 2.86 22.83 -20.42
N THR A 206 2.87 21.64 -21.00
CA THR A 206 3.00 21.41 -22.44
C THR A 206 2.16 20.20 -22.85
N THR A 207 1.86 20.08 -24.14
CA THR A 207 1.27 18.87 -24.73
C THR A 207 2.32 17.99 -25.41
N ASP A 208 3.53 18.50 -25.61
CA ASP A 208 4.65 17.71 -26.12
C ASP A 208 5.04 16.64 -25.11
N GLN A 209 5.39 15.46 -25.61
CA GLN A 209 5.84 14.31 -24.83
C GLN A 209 7.30 13.94 -25.12
N ALA A 210 7.90 14.48 -26.19
CA ALA A 210 9.23 14.10 -26.66
C ALA A 210 10.31 14.42 -25.62
N TRP A 211 10.16 15.51 -24.87
CA TRP A 211 11.06 15.92 -23.80
C TRP A 211 11.20 14.89 -22.66
N CYS A 212 10.26 13.95 -22.54
CA CYS A 212 10.30 12.86 -21.57
C CYS A 212 11.16 11.68 -22.04
N MET A 213 11.23 11.46 -23.36
CA MET A 213 11.80 10.24 -23.93
C MET A 213 13.33 10.29 -24.03
N GLU A 214 13.89 11.48 -24.29
CA GLU A 214 15.33 11.67 -24.46
C GLU A 214 15.83 12.85 -23.62
N PRO A 215 16.06 12.66 -22.30
CA PRO A 215 16.69 13.68 -21.48
C PRO A 215 18.10 13.98 -21.97
N LYS A 216 18.52 15.24 -21.84
CA LYS A 216 19.86 15.67 -22.24
C LYS A 216 20.88 15.25 -21.20
N SER A 217 21.90 14.50 -21.60
CA SER A 217 23.03 14.12 -20.75
C SER A 217 24.34 14.75 -21.22
N LYS A 218 25.27 15.03 -20.31
CA LYS A 218 26.64 15.46 -20.64
C LYS A 218 27.64 14.31 -20.43
N ASP A 219 27.96 13.58 -21.49
CA ASP A 219 29.10 12.65 -21.60
C ASP A 219 29.33 11.69 -20.41
N PHE A 220 28.32 10.89 -20.06
CA PHE A 220 28.46 9.73 -19.16
C PHE A 220 27.46 8.63 -19.52
N LYS A 221 27.71 7.41 -19.03
CA LYS A 221 26.82 6.26 -19.25
C LYS A 221 25.69 6.27 -18.22
N TYR A 222 24.47 6.09 -18.68
CA TYR A 222 23.32 5.84 -17.83
C TYR A 222 22.38 4.84 -18.46
N SER A 223 21.52 4.24 -17.64
CA SER A 223 20.40 3.42 -18.09
C SER A 223 19.12 3.94 -17.47
N MET A 224 18.03 3.86 -18.22
CA MET A 224 16.73 4.41 -17.83
C MET A 224 15.64 3.43 -18.25
N THR A 225 14.68 3.16 -17.35
CA THR A 225 13.45 2.44 -17.72
C THR A 225 12.67 3.25 -18.75
N ILE A 226 12.01 2.59 -19.70
CA ILE A 226 11.20 3.27 -20.73
C ILE A 226 10.27 4.31 -20.08
N PRO A 227 10.44 5.61 -20.38
CA PRO A 227 9.60 6.65 -19.83
C PRO A 227 8.14 6.50 -20.27
N VAL A 228 7.22 6.85 -19.39
CA VAL A 228 5.79 6.95 -19.70
C VAL A 228 5.40 8.41 -19.66
N ALA A 229 4.98 8.95 -20.80
CA ALA A 229 4.46 10.31 -20.90
C ALA A 229 2.94 10.27 -21.12
N THR A 230 2.20 11.03 -20.32
CA THR A 230 0.75 11.17 -20.46
C THR A 230 0.35 12.64 -20.47
N THR A 231 -0.46 13.04 -21.44
CA THR A 231 -0.97 14.41 -21.54
C THR A 231 -2.43 14.46 -21.12
N ASP A 232 -2.75 15.32 -20.16
CA ASP A 232 -4.12 15.63 -19.74
C ASP A 232 -4.27 17.15 -19.58
N ARG A 233 -5.37 17.71 -20.12
CA ARG A 233 -5.74 19.13 -20.00
C ARG A 233 -4.59 20.13 -20.25
N GLY A 234 -3.76 19.86 -21.26
CA GLY A 234 -2.65 20.75 -21.64
C GLY A 234 -1.39 20.64 -20.76
N MET A 235 -1.29 19.60 -19.91
CA MET A 235 -0.10 19.27 -19.14
C MET A 235 0.36 17.86 -19.47
N THR A 236 1.67 17.68 -19.65
CA THR A 236 2.30 16.38 -19.82
C THR A 236 2.98 15.98 -18.52
N THR A 237 2.68 14.78 -18.04
CA THR A 237 3.42 14.13 -16.94
C THR A 237 4.34 13.06 -17.51
N CYS A 238 5.63 13.21 -17.26
CA CYS A 238 6.68 12.25 -17.54
C CYS A 238 6.95 11.41 -16.30
N TYR A 239 6.91 10.09 -16.42
CA TYR A 239 7.27 9.15 -15.38
C TYR A 239 8.41 8.25 -15.82
N VAL A 240 9.44 8.15 -14.98
CA VAL A 240 10.55 7.22 -15.16
C VAL A 240 10.71 6.42 -13.87
N ALA A 241 10.49 5.10 -13.94
CA ALA A 241 10.52 4.24 -12.77
C ALA A 241 11.91 4.16 -12.13
N LYS A 242 12.97 4.07 -12.96
CA LYS A 242 14.34 3.94 -12.48
C LYS A 242 15.35 4.53 -13.48
N ILE A 243 16.31 5.29 -12.96
CA ILE A 243 17.51 5.75 -13.67
C ILE A 243 18.74 5.28 -12.89
N VAL A 244 19.71 4.69 -13.57
CA VAL A 244 21.00 4.31 -13.00
C VAL A 244 22.09 5.03 -13.77
N MET A 245 22.76 5.96 -13.11
CA MET A 245 23.92 6.67 -13.64
C MET A 245 25.18 5.86 -13.30
N GLN A 246 26.00 5.57 -14.31
CA GLN A 246 27.20 4.74 -14.15
C GLN A 246 28.45 5.61 -14.05
N GLU A 247 29.36 5.18 -13.19
CA GLU A 247 30.67 5.79 -13.04
C GLU A 247 31.40 5.92 -14.39
N PRO A 248 32.07 7.05 -14.67
CA PRO A 248 32.86 7.23 -15.87
C PRO A 248 34.04 6.24 -15.87
N THR A 249 34.14 5.42 -16.91
CA THR A 249 35.32 4.56 -17.13
C THR A 249 36.44 5.44 -17.70
N ASP A 250 37.40 5.85 -16.87
CA ASP A 250 38.62 6.49 -17.37
C ASP A 250 39.65 5.43 -17.80
N ASP A 251 39.82 5.25 -19.10
CA ASP A 251 40.89 4.42 -19.68
C ASP A 251 42.31 4.97 -19.38
N ARG A 252 42.45 6.12 -18.70
CA ARG A 252 43.74 6.76 -18.34
C ARG A 252 44.22 6.50 -16.91
N LEU A 253 43.38 5.96 -16.02
CA LEU A 253 43.76 5.59 -14.66
C LEU A 253 43.82 4.07 -14.57
N GLY A 254 45.00 3.50 -14.83
CA GLY A 254 45.24 2.05 -14.92
C GLY A 254 45.00 1.26 -13.63
N PHE A 255 43.75 1.18 -13.17
CA PHE A 255 43.30 0.28 -12.13
C PHE A 255 42.64 -0.93 -12.78
N LYS A 256 43.36 -2.06 -12.78
CA LYS A 256 42.76 -3.35 -13.13
C LYS A 256 41.80 -3.77 -12.00
N PRO A 257 40.56 -4.17 -12.29
CA PRO A 257 39.73 -4.80 -11.27
C PRO A 257 40.40 -6.10 -10.81
N GLY A 258 40.58 -6.22 -9.48
CA GLY A 258 41.10 -7.42 -8.84
C GLY A 258 40.20 -8.61 -9.14
N GLY A 259 40.80 -9.71 -9.58
CA GLY A 259 40.11 -10.94 -9.94
C GLY A 259 39.42 -11.64 -8.76
N PRO A 260 38.57 -12.63 -9.04
CA PRO A 260 37.77 -13.30 -8.04
C PRO A 260 38.64 -14.24 -7.20
N ASN A 261 38.68 -14.03 -5.88
CA ASN A 261 39.23 -15.02 -4.98
C ASN A 261 38.16 -16.07 -4.66
N ALA A 262 38.56 -17.32 -4.91
CA ALA A 262 37.81 -18.55 -4.78
C ALA A 262 37.17 -18.75 -3.39
N ALA A 263 35.89 -19.10 -3.39
CA ALA A 263 35.30 -19.89 -2.31
C ALA A 263 35.49 -21.37 -2.69
N ARG A 264 36.24 -22.08 -1.84
CA ARG A 264 36.42 -23.53 -1.92
C ARG A 264 35.19 -24.26 -1.40
N ASP A 265 34.88 -25.34 -2.08
CA ASP A 265 33.92 -26.37 -1.75
C ASP A 265 34.13 -26.92 -0.33
N ASN A 266 33.02 -27.26 0.32
CA ASN A 266 32.91 -28.40 1.22
C ASN A 266 31.50 -28.98 1.03
N GLU A 267 31.46 -30.11 0.32
CA GLU A 267 30.34 -31.05 0.29
C GLU A 267 30.32 -31.83 1.62
N ASP A 268 29.13 -31.95 2.20
CA ASP A 268 28.60 -33.03 3.06
C ASP A 268 27.11 -32.63 3.21
N GLY A 269 26.06 -33.35 2.82
CA GLY A 269 25.85 -34.78 2.65
C GLY A 269 24.65 -35.19 3.52
N GLU A 270 23.42 -34.86 3.11
CA GLU A 270 22.19 -35.46 3.68
C GLU A 270 21.24 -35.89 2.55
N GLU A 271 20.89 -37.18 2.56
CA GLU A 271 20.08 -37.90 1.57
C GLU A 271 18.59 -37.49 1.65
N GLU A 272 18.03 -36.97 0.55
CA GLU A 272 16.58 -36.82 0.36
C GLU A 272 15.96 -38.16 -0.10
N THR A 273 14.87 -38.56 0.56
CA THR A 273 14.18 -39.83 0.27
C THR A 273 13.38 -39.80 -1.05
N PRO A 274 13.17 -40.96 -1.73
CA PRO A 274 12.60 -41.02 -3.08
C PRO A 274 11.15 -40.52 -3.24
N GLU A 275 10.37 -40.41 -2.15
CA GLU A 275 8.96 -40.00 -2.20
C GLU A 275 8.78 -38.48 -2.34
N ILE A 276 9.67 -37.68 -1.75
CA ILE A 276 9.67 -36.21 -1.86
C ILE A 276 10.11 -35.79 -3.27
N ALA A 277 11.06 -36.52 -3.87
CA ALA A 277 11.52 -36.26 -5.24
C ALA A 277 10.44 -36.51 -6.31
N PHE A 278 9.43 -37.35 -6.03
CA PHE A 278 8.30 -37.61 -6.93
C PHE A 278 7.26 -36.48 -6.88
N GLU A 279 6.88 -36.01 -5.69
CA GLU A 279 5.95 -34.88 -5.53
C GLU A 279 6.53 -33.56 -6.07
N TRP A 280 7.84 -33.33 -5.91
CA TRP A 280 8.52 -32.17 -6.49
C TRP A 280 8.60 -32.21 -8.02
N ARG A 281 8.72 -33.39 -8.62
CA ARG A 281 8.71 -33.56 -10.09
C ARG A 281 7.30 -33.37 -10.66
N GLU A 282 6.27 -33.92 -10.02
CA GLU A 282 4.88 -33.65 -10.41
C GLU A 282 4.51 -32.16 -10.26
N ARG A 283 4.96 -31.51 -9.18
CA ARG A 283 4.73 -30.08 -8.94
C ARG A 283 5.44 -29.22 -9.98
N LYS A 284 6.72 -29.50 -10.29
CA LYS A 284 7.44 -28.81 -11.38
C LYS A 284 6.79 -29.05 -12.74
N GLU A 285 6.23 -30.23 -12.98
CA GLU A 285 5.54 -30.51 -14.24
C GLU A 285 4.15 -29.84 -14.33
N ARG A 286 3.41 -29.72 -13.22
CA ARG A 286 2.18 -28.91 -13.14
C ARG A 286 2.46 -27.42 -13.28
N GLU A 287 3.55 -26.92 -12.70
CA GLU A 287 4.03 -25.53 -12.88
C GLU A 287 4.49 -25.30 -14.32
N ARG A 288 5.17 -26.26 -14.95
CA ARG A 288 5.59 -26.18 -16.36
C ARG A 288 4.40 -26.25 -17.31
N LYS A 289 3.37 -27.03 -16.99
CA LYS A 289 2.09 -27.07 -17.72
C LYS A 289 1.27 -25.80 -17.50
N ARG A 290 1.29 -25.18 -16.31
CA ARG A 290 0.67 -23.86 -16.03
C ARG A 290 1.39 -22.73 -16.77
N LYS A 291 2.72 -22.73 -16.74
CA LYS A 291 3.56 -21.76 -17.46
C LYS A 291 3.40 -21.92 -18.97
N ALA A 292 3.36 -23.15 -19.48
CA ALA A 292 3.06 -23.40 -20.89
C ALA A 292 1.62 -23.02 -21.28
N LYS A 293 0.64 -23.09 -20.35
CA LYS A 293 -0.74 -22.66 -20.59
C LYS A 293 -0.90 -21.13 -20.51
N SER A 294 -0.11 -20.43 -19.69
CA SER A 294 -0.06 -18.96 -19.67
C SER A 294 0.77 -18.40 -20.84
N GLU A 295 1.87 -19.06 -21.20
CA GLU A 295 2.66 -18.70 -22.40
C GLU A 295 1.89 -19.03 -23.69
N ALA A 296 1.04 -20.07 -23.71
CA ALA A 296 0.12 -20.33 -24.82
C ALA A 296 -1.05 -19.34 -24.88
N SER A 297 -1.46 -18.71 -23.75
CA SER A 297 -2.43 -17.60 -23.78
C SER A 297 -1.78 -16.27 -24.17
N ASP A 298 -0.50 -16.07 -23.83
CA ASP A 298 0.27 -14.88 -24.23
C ASP A 298 0.72 -14.93 -25.70
N ALA A 299 1.03 -16.11 -26.25
CA ALA A 299 1.51 -16.26 -27.64
C ALA A 299 0.42 -16.13 -28.72
N THR A 300 -0.86 -16.00 -28.34
CA THR A 300 -1.96 -15.70 -29.28
C THR A 300 -2.42 -14.24 -29.28
N HIS A 301 -1.74 -13.35 -28.55
CA HIS A 301 -2.11 -11.93 -28.43
C HIS A 301 -0.99 -10.94 -28.79
N GLU A 302 -0.27 -11.20 -29.89
CA GLU A 302 0.47 -10.14 -30.59
C GLU A 302 -0.21 -9.76 -31.91
N SER A 303 -0.47 -8.45 -32.05
CA SER A 303 -0.98 -7.72 -33.23
C SER A 303 -2.50 -7.66 -33.44
N THR A 304 -3.22 -6.94 -32.56
CA THR A 304 -4.26 -5.93 -32.92
C THR A 304 -4.68 -5.18 -31.65
N GLY A 305 -5.09 -3.91 -31.77
CA GLY A 305 -5.26 -2.99 -30.65
C GLY A 305 -6.37 -3.33 -29.65
N GLY A 306 -6.23 -2.76 -28.43
CA GLY A 306 -7.22 -2.76 -27.36
C GLY A 306 -7.30 -4.09 -26.62
N TYR A 307 -7.07 -4.07 -25.30
CA TYR A 307 -7.78 -5.01 -24.44
C TYR A 307 -9.26 -4.88 -24.79
N GLY A 308 -9.85 -5.90 -25.41
CA GLY A 308 -11.30 -6.03 -25.49
C GLY A 308 -11.81 -6.22 -24.07
N ALA A 309 -11.89 -5.14 -23.30
CA ALA A 309 -12.63 -5.15 -22.05
C ALA A 309 -14.05 -5.57 -22.42
N VAL A 310 -14.48 -6.74 -21.94
CA VAL A 310 -15.90 -7.09 -21.99
C VAL A 310 -16.63 -5.88 -21.41
N PRO A 311 -17.49 -5.19 -22.19
CA PRO A 311 -18.14 -3.98 -21.71
C PRO A 311 -18.91 -4.32 -20.45
N ARG A 312 -18.55 -3.70 -19.32
CA ARG A 312 -19.24 -3.93 -18.05
C ARG A 312 -20.68 -3.43 -18.18
N PRO A 313 -21.68 -4.20 -17.73
CA PRO A 313 -23.05 -3.73 -17.74
C PRO A 313 -23.19 -2.50 -16.83
N THR A 314 -23.98 -1.54 -17.30
CA THR A 314 -24.39 -0.38 -16.49
C THR A 314 -25.28 -0.83 -15.34
N ALA A 315 -25.42 0.01 -14.31
CA ALA A 315 -26.29 -0.21 -13.18
C ALA A 315 -27.74 -0.48 -13.63
N ALA A 316 -28.23 0.25 -14.63
CA ALA A 316 -29.57 0.04 -15.19
C ALA A 316 -29.69 -1.36 -15.82
N GLN A 317 -28.72 -1.77 -16.65
CA GLN A 317 -28.69 -3.10 -17.25
C GLN A 317 -28.63 -4.20 -16.18
N VAL A 318 -27.84 -4.02 -15.12
CA VAL A 318 -27.78 -4.99 -14.00
C VAL A 318 -29.14 -5.11 -13.29
N GLN A 319 -29.86 -4.02 -13.09
CA GLN A 319 -31.19 -4.02 -12.46
C GLN A 319 -32.27 -4.66 -13.35
N GLU A 320 -32.08 -4.67 -14.66
CA GLU A 320 -32.96 -5.30 -15.64
C GLU A 320 -32.72 -6.82 -15.77
N LEU A 321 -31.62 -7.35 -15.21
CA LEU A 321 -31.35 -8.79 -15.22
C LEU A 321 -32.43 -9.56 -14.46
N GLU A 322 -32.91 -10.67 -15.04
CA GLU A 322 -33.88 -11.54 -14.36
C GLU A 322 -33.37 -12.09 -13.03
N ALA A 323 -32.05 -12.22 -12.86
CA ALA A 323 -31.41 -12.68 -11.63
C ALA A 323 -31.28 -11.59 -10.56
N TYR A 324 -31.51 -10.31 -10.89
CA TYR A 324 -31.36 -9.20 -9.94
C TYR A 324 -32.24 -9.34 -8.68
N PRO A 325 -33.54 -9.73 -8.77
CA PRO A 325 -34.37 -9.96 -7.58
C PRO A 325 -33.84 -11.08 -6.67
N ASP A 326 -33.01 -11.99 -7.20
CA ASP A 326 -32.48 -13.18 -6.53
C ASP A 326 -31.08 -12.96 -5.93
N THR A 327 -30.62 -11.70 -5.91
CA THR A 327 -29.27 -11.31 -5.47
C THR A 327 -28.96 -11.73 -4.02
N VAL A 328 -29.92 -11.54 -3.11
CA VAL A 328 -29.80 -11.82 -1.69
C VAL A 328 -30.70 -13.01 -1.37
N TRP A 329 -30.09 -14.08 -0.86
CA TRP A 329 -30.84 -15.29 -0.56
C TRP A 329 -31.63 -15.15 0.74
N ASN A 330 -32.90 -15.57 0.70
CA ASN A 330 -33.76 -15.65 1.86
C ASN A 330 -33.56 -16.98 2.57
N LEU A 331 -32.53 -17.01 3.41
CA LEU A 331 -32.18 -18.12 4.27
C LEU A 331 -32.74 -17.86 5.68
N THR A 332 -33.62 -18.73 6.19
CA THR A 332 -34.28 -18.51 7.48
C THR A 332 -33.30 -18.77 8.63
N PRO A 333 -32.97 -17.76 9.46
CA PRO A 333 -32.06 -17.97 10.59
C PRO A 333 -32.72 -18.82 11.68
N SER A 334 -31.92 -19.58 12.41
CA SER A 334 -32.34 -20.33 13.59
C SER A 334 -32.64 -19.42 14.78
N GLN A 335 -31.89 -18.32 14.90
CA GLN A 335 -32.11 -17.23 15.86
C GLN A 335 -31.76 -15.92 15.17
N SER A 336 -32.49 -14.86 15.47
CA SER A 336 -32.19 -13.52 14.95
C SER A 336 -32.70 -12.47 15.91
N GLY A 337 -32.11 -11.28 15.87
CA GLY A 337 -32.63 -10.19 16.68
C GLY A 337 -31.90 -8.88 16.46
N ARG A 338 -32.33 -7.89 17.25
CA ARG A 338 -31.66 -6.61 17.39
C ARG A 338 -31.28 -6.44 18.85
N LEU A 339 -29.98 -6.44 19.14
CA LEU A 339 -29.45 -6.37 20.50
C LEU A 339 -29.05 -4.92 20.83
N PRO A 340 -29.56 -4.31 21.91
CA PRO A 340 -28.99 -3.06 22.43
C PRO A 340 -27.59 -3.31 23.00
N VAL A 341 -26.60 -2.60 22.48
CA VAL A 341 -25.19 -2.68 22.92
C VAL A 341 -24.63 -1.33 23.32
N ALA A 342 -23.40 -1.28 23.84
CA ALA A 342 -22.65 -0.05 24.09
C ALA A 342 -23.27 0.85 25.16
N LYS A 343 -23.98 0.27 26.14
CA LYS A 343 -24.46 1.00 27.31
C LYS A 343 -23.26 1.62 28.06
N GLY A 344 -23.24 2.94 28.18
CA GLY A 344 -22.11 3.68 28.77
C GLY A 344 -20.94 3.99 27.81
N ARG A 345 -21.01 3.51 26.55
CA ARG A 345 -20.05 3.78 25.46
C ARG A 345 -20.68 4.59 24.32
N GLY A 346 -21.71 5.38 24.62
CA GLY A 346 -22.48 6.17 23.64
C GLY A 346 -23.75 5.48 23.10
N GLY A 347 -24.08 4.28 23.58
CA GLY A 347 -25.37 3.60 23.37
C GLY A 347 -26.35 3.77 24.56
N PRO A 348 -27.45 3.02 24.60
CA PRO A 348 -27.69 1.84 23.77
C PRO A 348 -28.08 2.19 22.34
N PHE A 349 -27.53 1.45 21.39
CA PHE A 349 -28.02 1.39 20.00
C PHE A 349 -28.08 -0.08 19.59
N MET A 350 -28.87 -0.38 18.56
CA MET A 350 -29.22 -1.74 18.18
C MET A 350 -28.24 -2.32 17.14
N ILE A 351 -27.71 -3.51 17.43
CA ILE A 351 -26.98 -4.36 16.46
C ILE A 351 -27.90 -5.45 15.95
N ASP A 352 -28.05 -5.54 14.64
CA ASP A 352 -28.83 -6.55 13.94
C ASP A 352 -27.97 -7.77 13.63
N TRP A 353 -28.46 -8.96 14.00
CA TRP A 353 -27.70 -10.21 13.94
C TRP A 353 -28.60 -11.40 13.63
N GLU A 354 -27.99 -12.42 13.04
CA GLU A 354 -28.62 -13.67 12.65
C GLU A 354 -27.66 -14.83 12.94
N VAL A 355 -28.19 -15.93 13.49
CA VAL A 355 -27.49 -17.21 13.66
C VAL A 355 -28.18 -18.25 12.78
N HIS A 356 -27.41 -18.85 11.88
CA HIS A 356 -27.87 -19.91 10.98
C HIS A 356 -27.26 -21.24 11.42
N GLY A 357 -28.06 -22.30 11.48
CA GLY A 357 -27.61 -23.61 11.96
C GLY A 357 -27.63 -23.74 13.49
N THR A 358 -27.75 -24.98 13.96
CA THR A 358 -27.91 -25.36 15.37
C THR A 358 -26.77 -26.22 15.91
N GLY A 359 -25.77 -26.53 15.09
CA GLY A 359 -24.67 -27.41 15.48
C GLY A 359 -23.70 -26.82 16.50
N ASP A 360 -22.89 -27.67 17.12
CA ASP A 360 -22.06 -27.30 18.27
C ASP A 360 -20.89 -26.37 17.93
N VAL A 361 -20.38 -26.42 16.69
CA VAL A 361 -19.24 -25.60 16.27
C VAL A 361 -19.69 -24.18 15.95
N LYS A 362 -19.16 -23.19 16.68
CA LYS A 362 -19.58 -21.79 16.54
C LYS A 362 -18.65 -21.03 15.59
N LEU A 363 -19.21 -20.52 14.50
CA LEU A 363 -18.52 -19.70 13.51
C LEU A 363 -19.00 -18.24 13.64
N VAL A 364 -18.07 -17.30 13.62
CA VAL A 364 -18.35 -15.86 13.72
C VAL A 364 -17.75 -15.15 12.51
N TRP A 365 -18.61 -14.49 11.73
CA TRP A 365 -18.22 -13.83 10.49
C TRP A 365 -18.25 -12.32 10.65
N ILE A 366 -17.09 -11.68 10.47
CA ILE A 366 -16.93 -10.23 10.68
C ILE A 366 -16.67 -9.55 9.35
N MET A 367 -17.65 -8.75 8.90
CA MET A 367 -17.57 -8.06 7.61
C MET A 367 -16.63 -6.86 7.63
N GLY A 368 -16.10 -6.54 6.45
CA GLY A 368 -15.30 -5.36 6.18
C GLY A 368 -16.11 -4.06 6.10
N LEU A 369 -15.38 -2.98 5.83
CA LEU A 369 -15.91 -1.61 5.72
C LEU A 369 -17.03 -1.52 4.67
N GLY A 370 -18.10 -0.79 4.99
CA GLY A 370 -19.12 -0.45 4.00
C GLY A 370 -20.00 -1.62 3.53
N THR A 371 -19.89 -2.78 4.17
CA THR A 371 -20.51 -4.04 3.75
C THR A 371 -21.44 -4.56 4.85
N ILE A 372 -22.45 -5.33 4.44
CA ILE A 372 -23.50 -5.88 5.31
C ILE A 372 -23.33 -7.40 5.45
N LYS A 373 -23.99 -7.97 6.46
CA LYS A 373 -23.90 -9.40 6.81
C LYS A 373 -24.20 -10.36 5.65
N THR A 374 -25.07 -9.96 4.71
CA THR A 374 -25.45 -10.79 3.55
C THR A 374 -24.32 -11.02 2.56
N ALA A 375 -23.20 -10.28 2.65
CA ALA A 375 -22.00 -10.60 1.88
C ALA A 375 -21.41 -11.98 2.23
N TRP A 376 -21.71 -12.51 3.41
CA TRP A 376 -21.34 -13.86 3.84
C TRP A 376 -22.30 -14.96 3.34
N GLN A 377 -23.28 -14.65 2.47
CA GLN A 377 -24.34 -15.61 2.12
C GLN A 377 -23.86 -16.96 1.59
N ARG A 378 -22.70 -17.03 0.92
CA ARG A 378 -22.08 -18.31 0.49
C ARG A 378 -21.65 -19.16 1.69
N GLN A 379 -20.97 -18.55 2.66
CA GLN A 379 -20.58 -19.20 3.91
C GLN A 379 -21.80 -19.51 4.78
N THR A 380 -22.80 -18.63 4.81
CA THR A 380 -24.05 -18.87 5.53
C THR A 380 -24.82 -20.05 4.93
N LEU A 381 -24.88 -20.16 3.60
CA LEU A 381 -25.48 -21.31 2.92
C LEU A 381 -24.77 -22.61 3.31
N GLU A 382 -23.45 -22.68 3.10
CA GLU A 382 -22.70 -23.92 3.32
C GLU A 382 -22.69 -24.32 4.80
N PHE A 383 -22.23 -23.44 5.69
CA PHE A 383 -22.07 -23.79 7.10
C PHE A 383 -23.37 -23.65 7.91
N GLY A 384 -24.22 -22.68 7.59
CA GLY A 384 -25.42 -22.41 8.36
C GLY A 384 -26.65 -23.22 7.94
N HIS A 385 -26.65 -23.77 6.71
CA HIS A 385 -27.82 -24.48 6.16
C HIS A 385 -27.47 -25.88 5.67
N ASP A 386 -26.54 -26.01 4.73
CA ASP A 386 -26.18 -27.33 4.19
C ASP A 386 -25.51 -28.21 5.25
N GLU A 387 -24.76 -27.61 6.18
CA GLU A 387 -24.10 -28.26 7.32
C GLU A 387 -24.53 -27.67 8.68
N GLY A 388 -25.75 -27.12 8.73
CA GLY A 388 -26.28 -26.45 9.91
C GLY A 388 -26.52 -27.36 11.12
N ASP A 389 -26.43 -28.68 10.97
CA ASP A 389 -26.44 -29.65 12.07
C ASP A 389 -25.08 -29.74 12.79
N LYS A 390 -23.99 -29.42 12.10
CA LYS A 390 -22.62 -29.37 12.65
C LYS A 390 -22.21 -27.98 13.11
N TYR A 391 -22.62 -26.93 12.37
CA TYR A 391 -22.20 -25.56 12.64
C TYR A 391 -23.36 -24.64 13.04
N SER A 392 -23.04 -23.62 13.85
CA SER A 392 -23.84 -22.41 14.04
C SER A 392 -23.05 -21.20 13.56
N SER A 393 -23.55 -20.55 12.52
CA SER A 393 -22.94 -19.42 11.82
C SER A 393 -23.57 -18.09 12.25
N LEU A 394 -22.84 -17.30 13.05
CA LEU A 394 -23.23 -15.94 13.44
C LEU A 394 -22.77 -14.93 12.38
N ILE A 395 -23.73 -14.25 11.76
CA ILE A 395 -23.52 -13.07 10.92
C ILE A 395 -24.20 -11.86 11.57
N TYR A 396 -23.62 -10.67 11.43
CA TYR A 396 -24.20 -9.45 11.99
C TYR A 396 -23.79 -8.21 11.22
N ASP A 397 -24.61 -7.18 11.29
CA ASP A 397 -24.30 -5.88 10.70
C ASP A 397 -23.50 -5.04 11.70
N ASN A 398 -22.28 -4.66 11.34
CA ASN A 398 -21.48 -3.72 12.12
C ASN A 398 -22.21 -2.37 12.31
N ARG A 399 -22.01 -1.68 13.45
CA ARG A 399 -22.56 -0.32 13.66
C ARG A 399 -22.30 0.57 12.45
N GLY A 400 -23.29 1.36 12.04
CA GLY A 400 -23.21 2.22 10.85
C GLY A 400 -23.60 1.57 9.53
N MET A 401 -23.90 0.28 9.49
CA MET A 401 -24.20 -0.44 8.25
C MET A 401 -25.39 -1.39 8.42
N GLY A 402 -26.06 -1.75 7.32
CA GLY A 402 -27.15 -2.72 7.31
C GLY A 402 -28.30 -2.34 8.23
N LYS A 403 -28.94 -3.33 8.85
CA LYS A 403 -30.07 -3.10 9.77
C LYS A 403 -29.63 -2.66 11.18
N SER A 404 -28.34 -2.58 11.43
CA SER A 404 -27.80 -1.98 12.66
C SER A 404 -27.96 -0.45 12.65
N ASP A 405 -28.05 0.09 13.87
CA ASP A 405 -28.16 1.53 14.07
C ASP A 405 -26.87 2.24 13.61
N LYS A 406 -27.03 3.53 13.26
CA LYS A 406 -25.99 4.35 12.63
C LYS A 406 -25.73 5.59 13.48
N PRO A 407 -25.38 5.44 14.78
CA PRO A 407 -25.26 6.56 15.70
C PRO A 407 -24.14 7.51 15.25
N LEU A 408 -24.36 8.81 15.46
CA LEU A 408 -23.36 9.83 15.15
C LEU A 408 -22.40 10.00 16.34
N LEU A 409 -21.42 9.12 16.42
CA LEU A 409 -20.38 9.10 17.44
C LEU A 409 -19.05 8.62 16.85
N ARG A 410 -17.96 8.68 17.63
CA ARG A 410 -16.65 8.20 17.18
C ARG A 410 -16.64 6.67 17.07
N TYR A 411 -16.38 6.14 15.88
CA TYR A 411 -16.22 4.70 15.70
C TYR A 411 -14.74 4.33 15.87
N SER A 412 -14.50 3.15 16.43
CA SER A 412 -13.18 2.50 16.45
C SER A 412 -13.38 0.99 16.35
N THR A 413 -12.37 0.29 15.84
CA THR A 413 -12.39 -1.18 15.77
C THR A 413 -12.52 -1.81 17.17
N THR A 414 -11.93 -1.18 18.19
CA THR A 414 -12.05 -1.59 19.59
C THR A 414 -13.49 -1.55 20.08
N GLU A 415 -14.21 -0.44 19.82
CA GLU A 415 -15.60 -0.28 20.23
C GLU A 415 -16.53 -1.25 19.51
N MET A 416 -16.22 -1.57 18.25
CA MET A 416 -16.95 -2.57 17.46
C MET A 416 -16.69 -4.00 17.94
N ALA A 417 -15.47 -4.31 18.42
CA ALA A 417 -15.18 -5.57 19.07
C ALA A 417 -15.93 -5.73 20.39
N HIS A 418 -16.11 -4.65 21.16
CA HIS A 418 -16.95 -4.67 22.35
C HIS A 418 -18.44 -4.91 22.03
N ASP A 419 -18.96 -4.39 20.90
CA ASP A 419 -20.33 -4.70 20.48
C ASP A 419 -20.51 -6.19 20.18
N LEU A 420 -19.55 -6.77 19.47
CA LEU A 420 -19.53 -8.20 19.19
C LEU A 420 -19.37 -9.02 20.48
N LEU A 421 -18.56 -8.57 21.44
CA LEU A 421 -18.45 -9.22 22.74
C LEU A 421 -19.79 -9.23 23.50
N GLU A 422 -20.51 -8.11 23.51
CA GLU A 422 -21.86 -8.03 24.10
C GLU A 422 -22.84 -9.00 23.39
N LEU A 423 -22.74 -9.11 22.06
CA LEU A 423 -23.53 -10.06 21.28
C LEU A 423 -23.19 -11.53 21.57
N LEU A 424 -21.90 -11.88 21.65
CA LEU A 424 -21.46 -13.23 22.01
C LEU A 424 -21.91 -13.62 23.42
N ASN A 425 -21.88 -12.67 24.36
CA ASN A 425 -22.40 -12.89 25.71
C ASN A 425 -23.92 -13.06 25.72
N HIS A 426 -24.66 -12.29 24.92
CA HIS A 426 -26.11 -12.44 24.76
C HIS A 426 -26.50 -13.83 24.23
N LEU A 427 -25.71 -14.37 23.29
CA LEU A 427 -25.89 -15.72 22.73
C LEU A 427 -25.38 -16.84 23.65
N ASN A 428 -24.78 -16.50 24.79
CA ASN A 428 -24.10 -17.44 25.70
C ASN A 428 -22.95 -18.22 25.04
N TRP A 429 -22.27 -17.62 24.04
CA TRP A 429 -21.08 -18.18 23.40
C TRP A 429 -19.83 -17.74 24.15
N THR A 430 -19.70 -18.19 25.39
CA THR A 430 -18.71 -17.73 26.36
C THR A 430 -17.69 -18.79 26.77
N SER A 431 -17.82 -20.02 26.27
CA SER A 431 -16.98 -21.14 26.67
C SER A 431 -15.56 -21.03 26.12
N PRO A 432 -14.55 -21.59 26.81
CA PRO A 432 -13.18 -21.64 26.30
C PRO A 432 -13.10 -22.39 24.96
N HIS A 433 -12.26 -21.90 24.04
CA HIS A 433 -12.02 -22.47 22.71
C HIS A 433 -13.30 -22.87 21.95
N GLN A 434 -14.35 -22.06 22.06
CA GLN A 434 -15.62 -22.30 21.40
C GLN A 434 -15.72 -21.59 20.04
N LEU A 435 -15.03 -20.47 19.88
CA LEU A 435 -15.27 -19.53 18.78
C LEU A 435 -14.27 -19.70 17.65
N ASN A 436 -14.79 -19.84 16.43
CA ASN A 436 -14.00 -19.81 15.19
C ASN A 436 -14.31 -18.51 14.46
N ILE A 437 -13.35 -17.59 14.48
CA ILE A 437 -13.56 -16.20 14.05
C ILE A 437 -12.90 -15.97 12.71
N THR A 438 -13.67 -15.47 11.75
CA THR A 438 -13.15 -15.06 10.45
C THR A 438 -13.50 -13.60 10.21
N GLY A 439 -12.46 -12.78 10.01
CA GLY A 439 -12.61 -11.36 9.74
C GLY A 439 -11.91 -10.97 8.45
N VAL A 440 -12.60 -10.23 7.59
CA VAL A 440 -12.04 -9.68 6.34
C VAL A 440 -11.80 -8.18 6.48
N SER A 441 -10.66 -7.65 6.03
CA SER A 441 -10.42 -6.21 5.98
C SER A 441 -10.61 -5.55 7.35
N MET A 442 -11.42 -4.48 7.47
CA MET A 442 -11.82 -3.92 8.77
C MET A 442 -12.38 -4.97 9.75
N GLY A 443 -13.05 -6.01 9.26
CA GLY A 443 -13.50 -7.13 10.09
C GLY A 443 -12.35 -7.93 10.70
N GLY A 444 -11.22 -8.07 10.00
CA GLY A 444 -9.99 -8.63 10.55
C GLY A 444 -9.33 -7.73 11.60
N MET A 445 -9.49 -6.41 11.48
CA MET A 445 -9.06 -5.47 12.52
C MET A 445 -9.91 -5.58 13.80
N ILE A 446 -11.22 -5.74 13.65
CA ILE A 446 -12.15 -6.01 14.76
C ILE A 446 -11.83 -7.36 15.40
N ALA A 447 -11.53 -8.38 14.59
CA ALA A 447 -11.14 -9.70 15.07
C ALA A 447 -9.86 -9.66 15.93
N GLN A 448 -8.86 -8.85 15.55
CA GLN A 448 -7.65 -8.65 16.35
C GLN A 448 -7.98 -8.04 17.74
N GLU A 449 -8.85 -7.04 17.78
CA GLU A 449 -9.29 -6.42 19.04
C GLU A 449 -10.06 -7.42 19.92
N LEU A 450 -10.96 -8.20 19.31
CA LEU A 450 -11.74 -9.20 20.02
C LEU A 450 -10.85 -10.32 20.57
N ALA A 451 -9.86 -10.77 19.80
CA ALA A 451 -8.92 -11.80 20.22
C ALA A 451 -8.09 -11.38 21.45
N LEU A 452 -7.76 -10.09 21.58
CA LEU A 452 -7.12 -9.54 22.79
C LEU A 452 -8.09 -9.44 23.98
N LEU A 453 -9.39 -9.24 23.73
CA LEU A 453 -10.41 -9.15 24.79
C LEU A 453 -10.80 -10.53 25.37
N ILE A 454 -10.85 -11.56 24.52
CA ILE A 454 -11.32 -12.91 24.89
C ILE A 454 -10.43 -14.04 24.35
N PRO A 455 -9.10 -13.99 24.53
CA PRO A 455 -8.17 -14.93 23.88
C PRO A 455 -8.50 -16.39 24.18
N THR A 456 -8.92 -16.68 25.42
CA THR A 456 -9.24 -18.04 25.87
C THR A 456 -10.51 -18.63 25.23
N ARG A 457 -11.35 -17.82 24.59
CA ARG A 457 -12.58 -18.30 23.91
C ARG A 457 -12.32 -18.69 22.46
N ILE A 458 -11.15 -18.35 21.91
CA ILE A 458 -10.84 -18.53 20.50
C ILE A 458 -10.34 -19.96 20.26
N ASN A 459 -11.03 -20.68 19.38
CA ASN A 459 -10.58 -21.96 18.84
C ASN A 459 -9.70 -21.75 17.60
N SER A 460 -10.14 -20.86 16.70
CA SER A 460 -9.42 -20.47 15.49
C SER A 460 -9.67 -19.00 15.12
N LEU A 461 -8.68 -18.37 14.50
CA LEU A 461 -8.71 -16.97 14.08
C LEU A 461 -8.16 -16.81 12.66
N ASN A 462 -9.04 -16.50 11.71
CA ASN A 462 -8.70 -16.25 10.31
C ASN A 462 -8.75 -14.75 10.01
N LEU A 463 -7.59 -14.17 9.69
CA LEU A 463 -7.40 -12.76 9.37
C LEU A 463 -7.16 -12.62 7.86
N ILE A 464 -8.19 -12.20 7.12
CA ILE A 464 -8.20 -12.18 5.66
C ILE A 464 -8.07 -10.74 5.15
N SER A 465 -7.07 -10.50 4.30
CA SER A 465 -6.86 -9.22 3.60
C SER A 465 -6.98 -8.02 4.53
N THR A 466 -6.26 -8.04 5.65
CA THR A 466 -6.34 -7.06 6.73
C THR A 466 -4.96 -6.53 7.11
N ALA A 467 -4.90 -5.61 8.06
CA ALA A 467 -3.66 -4.96 8.49
C ALA A 467 -3.58 -4.83 10.01
N ALA A 468 -2.36 -4.74 10.53
CA ALA A 468 -2.06 -4.31 11.90
C ALA A 468 -2.29 -2.79 12.08
N CYS A 469 -2.01 -2.03 11.03
CA CYS A 469 -2.21 -0.59 10.93
C CYS A 469 -2.36 -0.22 9.45
N ILE A 470 -3.16 0.79 9.14
CA ILE A 470 -3.22 1.32 7.77
C ILE A 470 -2.12 2.38 7.61
N GLU A 471 -1.20 2.13 6.70
CA GLU A 471 -0.13 3.04 6.34
C GLU A 471 -0.24 3.43 4.87
N ASN A 472 0.33 4.58 4.53
CA ASN A 472 0.41 4.94 3.15
C ASN A 472 1.47 4.09 2.44
N THR A 473 1.02 2.98 1.85
CA THR A 473 1.85 2.13 0.99
C THR A 473 1.79 2.54 -0.48
N THR A 474 0.88 3.46 -0.81
CA THR A 474 0.81 4.08 -2.13
C THR A 474 1.81 5.22 -2.21
N SER A 475 2.26 5.54 -3.41
CA SER A 475 3.07 6.75 -3.59
C SER A 475 2.29 7.98 -3.07
N PHE A 476 2.98 9.04 -2.66
CA PHE A 476 2.31 10.27 -2.25
C PHE A 476 1.35 10.78 -3.33
N LEU A 477 1.73 10.60 -4.60
CA LEU A 477 0.94 10.90 -5.79
C LEU A 477 -0.34 10.10 -5.91
N GLU A 478 -0.24 8.79 -5.79
CA GLU A 478 -1.37 7.89 -5.82
C GLU A 478 -2.29 8.13 -4.63
N ASN A 479 -1.75 8.42 -3.44
CA ASN A 479 -2.53 8.84 -2.28
C ASN A 479 -3.25 10.18 -2.52
N LEU A 480 -2.57 11.18 -3.11
CA LEU A 480 -3.16 12.48 -3.45
C LEU A 480 -4.23 12.35 -4.54
N TRP A 481 -3.99 11.56 -5.58
CA TRP A 481 -4.97 11.26 -6.63
C TRP A 481 -6.15 10.46 -6.11
N ASN A 482 -5.92 9.47 -5.24
CA ASN A 482 -6.98 8.74 -4.56
C ASN A 482 -7.82 9.71 -3.70
N ARG A 483 -7.18 10.64 -2.98
CA ARG A 483 -7.87 11.69 -2.21
C ARG A 483 -8.65 12.66 -3.09
N ILE A 484 -8.12 13.09 -4.23
CA ILE A 484 -8.83 13.96 -5.19
C ILE A 484 -10.01 13.19 -5.81
N ASN A 485 -9.81 11.94 -6.22
CA ASN A 485 -10.83 11.06 -6.77
C ASN A 485 -11.96 10.74 -5.76
N MET A 486 -11.73 10.88 -4.46
CA MET A 486 -12.78 10.80 -3.45
C MET A 486 -13.75 12.00 -3.48
N PHE A 487 -13.31 13.17 -3.94
CA PHE A 487 -14.14 14.39 -3.99
C PHE A 487 -14.82 14.60 -5.36
N ILE A 488 -14.40 13.87 -6.39
CA ILE A 488 -15.04 13.92 -7.70
C ILE A 488 -16.33 13.08 -7.67
N PRO A 489 -17.52 13.66 -7.95
CA PRO A 489 -18.74 12.88 -8.08
C PRO A 489 -18.60 11.87 -9.22
N LYS A 490 -18.69 10.58 -8.89
CA LYS A 490 -18.67 9.49 -9.87
C LYS A 490 -20.09 9.07 -10.22
N SER A 491 -20.32 8.67 -11.47
CA SER A 491 -21.56 7.97 -11.81
C SER A 491 -21.66 6.65 -11.04
N VAL A 492 -22.87 6.11 -10.90
CA VAL A 492 -23.07 4.81 -10.24
C VAL A 492 -22.26 3.73 -10.96
N ASP A 493 -22.27 3.71 -12.30
CA ASP A 493 -21.53 2.74 -13.12
C ASP A 493 -20.02 2.80 -12.87
N ARG A 494 -19.47 4.02 -12.84
CA ARG A 494 -18.04 4.21 -12.57
C ARG A 494 -17.70 3.81 -11.14
N SER A 495 -18.56 4.14 -10.18
CA SER A 495 -18.36 3.76 -8.79
C SER A 495 -18.42 2.24 -8.57
N LEU A 496 -19.31 1.53 -9.26
CA LEU A 496 -19.38 0.06 -9.22
C LEU A 496 -18.11 -0.56 -9.82
N THR A 497 -17.71 -0.09 -11.00
CA THR A 497 -16.51 -0.60 -11.69
C THR A 497 -15.24 -0.35 -10.88
N ASP A 498 -15.07 0.86 -10.34
CA ASP A 498 -13.93 1.20 -9.49
C ASP A 498 -13.91 0.35 -8.21
N ALA A 499 -15.07 0.12 -7.59
CA ALA A 499 -15.17 -0.72 -6.39
C ALA A 499 -14.83 -2.19 -6.72
N ALA A 500 -15.35 -2.72 -7.83
CA ALA A 500 -15.06 -4.08 -8.28
C ALA A 500 -13.55 -4.29 -8.49
N LEU A 501 -12.91 -3.40 -9.26
CA LEU A 501 -11.49 -3.48 -9.59
C LEU A 501 -10.56 -3.18 -8.41
N MET A 502 -11.07 -2.56 -7.35
CA MET A 502 -10.36 -2.37 -6.09
C MET A 502 -10.41 -3.62 -5.21
N LEU A 503 -11.51 -4.38 -5.29
CA LEU A 503 -11.80 -5.51 -4.41
C LEU A 503 -11.40 -6.88 -5.01
N PHE A 504 -11.41 -7.03 -6.33
CA PHE A 504 -11.26 -8.33 -7.00
C PHE A 504 -10.24 -8.26 -8.14
N SER A 505 -9.66 -9.41 -8.49
CA SER A 505 -8.83 -9.51 -9.69
C SER A 505 -9.67 -9.29 -10.98
N PRO A 506 -9.12 -8.63 -12.01
CA PRO A 506 -9.85 -8.43 -13.28
C PRO A 506 -10.30 -9.74 -13.92
N GLY A 507 -9.45 -10.77 -13.88
CA GLY A 507 -9.75 -12.08 -14.45
C GLY A 507 -10.94 -12.77 -13.78
N TRP A 508 -11.05 -12.67 -12.45
CA TRP A 508 -12.21 -13.22 -11.73
C TRP A 508 -13.50 -12.48 -12.06
N LEU A 509 -13.46 -11.15 -12.17
CA LEU A 509 -14.63 -10.34 -12.50
C LEU A 509 -15.20 -10.67 -13.89
N ASP A 510 -14.34 -11.03 -14.84
CA ASP A 510 -14.72 -11.43 -16.21
C ASP A 510 -15.16 -12.90 -16.32
N ALA A 511 -14.82 -13.73 -15.33
CA ALA A 511 -15.17 -15.14 -15.31
C ALA A 511 -16.67 -15.38 -15.05
N GLU A 512 -17.13 -16.56 -15.46
CA GLU A 512 -18.47 -17.05 -15.18
C GLU A 512 -18.72 -17.10 -13.67
N ASP A 513 -19.95 -16.77 -13.27
CA ASP A 513 -20.37 -16.87 -11.88
C ASP A 513 -20.68 -18.33 -11.51
N GLU A 514 -19.67 -19.02 -10.97
CA GLU A 514 -19.80 -20.39 -10.46
C GLU A 514 -20.47 -20.50 -9.08
N THR A 515 -21.19 -19.47 -8.62
CA THR A 515 -21.84 -19.51 -7.30
C THR A 515 -22.89 -20.60 -7.25
N VAL A 516 -22.76 -21.49 -6.26
CA VAL A 516 -23.83 -22.42 -5.91
C VAL A 516 -24.93 -21.64 -5.20
N VAL A 517 -26.13 -21.64 -5.79
CA VAL A 517 -27.32 -21.00 -5.23
C VAL A 517 -28.13 -22.02 -4.40
N PRO A 518 -28.87 -21.56 -3.38
CA PRO A 518 -29.69 -22.47 -2.60
C PRO A 518 -30.84 -23.06 -3.44
N THR A 519 -31.22 -24.29 -3.13
CA THR A 519 -32.24 -25.05 -3.86
C THR A 519 -33.36 -25.48 -2.92
N ALA A 520 -34.44 -26.07 -3.43
CA ALA A 520 -35.51 -26.63 -2.59
C ALA A 520 -35.04 -27.68 -1.57
N ALA A 521 -33.85 -28.27 -1.77
CA ALA A 521 -33.24 -29.20 -0.83
C ALA A 521 -32.47 -28.51 0.32
N THR A 522 -32.11 -27.23 0.17
CA THR A 522 -31.41 -26.45 1.20
C THR A 522 -32.32 -26.25 2.41
N PRO A 523 -31.91 -26.68 3.63
CA PRO A 523 -32.72 -26.50 4.84
C PRO A 523 -33.06 -25.03 5.07
N GLY A 524 -34.30 -24.70 5.47
CA GLY A 524 -34.67 -23.33 5.87
C GLY A 524 -34.63 -22.27 4.76
N VAL A 525 -34.46 -22.64 3.49
CA VAL A 525 -34.56 -21.70 2.37
C VAL A 525 -36.01 -21.27 2.14
N VAL A 526 -36.21 -20.01 1.79
CA VAL A 526 -37.45 -19.53 1.17
C VAL A 526 -37.17 -19.24 -0.29
N LEU A 527 -37.82 -19.96 -1.19
CA LEU A 527 -37.61 -19.79 -2.63
C LEU A 527 -38.34 -18.54 -3.14
N PRO A 528 -37.81 -17.87 -4.18
CA PRO A 528 -38.52 -16.80 -4.87
C PRO A 528 -39.87 -17.26 -5.43
N PRO A 529 -40.80 -16.35 -5.74
CA PRO A 529 -42.13 -16.70 -6.27
C PRO A 529 -42.12 -17.57 -7.54
N HIS A 530 -41.04 -17.53 -8.32
CA HIS A 530 -40.86 -18.33 -9.53
C HIS A 530 -40.18 -19.70 -9.27
N GLY A 531 -39.88 -20.04 -8.02
CA GLY A 531 -39.59 -21.40 -7.58
C GLY A 531 -38.11 -21.82 -7.51
N PHE A 532 -37.16 -20.97 -7.89
CA PHE A 532 -35.71 -21.25 -7.78
C PHE A 532 -34.92 -19.94 -7.73
N TYR A 533 -33.66 -19.96 -7.28
CA TYR A 533 -32.77 -18.80 -7.39
C TYR A 533 -32.03 -18.83 -8.73
N ARG A 534 -32.02 -17.71 -9.46
CA ARG A 534 -31.19 -17.59 -10.69
C ARG A 534 -29.71 -17.33 -10.37
N SER A 535 -28.86 -17.71 -11.32
CA SER A 535 -27.43 -17.35 -11.34
C SER A 535 -27.19 -16.13 -12.24
N PHE A 536 -26.09 -15.43 -11.99
CA PHE A 536 -25.63 -14.35 -12.88
C PHE A 536 -24.73 -14.95 -13.97
N ALA A 537 -24.49 -14.21 -15.06
CA ALA A 537 -23.60 -14.71 -16.11
C ALA A 537 -22.13 -14.53 -15.70
N THR A 538 -21.81 -13.45 -14.99
CA THR A 538 -20.43 -13.15 -14.57
C THR A 538 -20.34 -12.76 -13.10
N ASN A 539 -19.16 -12.95 -12.51
CA ASN A 539 -18.90 -12.52 -11.14
C ASN A 539 -19.08 -11.01 -10.95
N PHE A 540 -18.78 -10.20 -11.98
CA PHE A 540 -19.05 -8.77 -11.95
C PHE A 540 -20.54 -8.45 -11.82
N GLU A 541 -21.40 -9.11 -12.59
CA GLU A 541 -22.86 -8.90 -12.51
C GLU A 541 -23.39 -9.20 -11.12
N ARG A 542 -22.97 -10.33 -10.52
CA ARG A 542 -23.34 -10.68 -9.14
C ARG A 542 -22.88 -9.61 -8.15
N PHE A 543 -21.61 -9.19 -8.22
CA PHE A 543 -21.07 -8.14 -7.36
C PHE A 543 -21.84 -6.82 -7.53
N ALA A 544 -22.07 -6.40 -8.77
CA ALA A 544 -22.78 -5.17 -9.08
C ALA A 544 -24.22 -5.23 -8.55
N ALA A 545 -24.92 -6.36 -8.70
CA ALA A 545 -26.26 -6.55 -8.19
C ALA A 545 -26.31 -6.48 -6.66
N GLN A 546 -25.33 -7.08 -5.96
CA GLN A 546 -25.21 -6.99 -4.50
C GLN A 546 -24.96 -5.55 -4.04
N GLU A 547 -24.04 -4.83 -4.69
CA GLU A 547 -23.76 -3.44 -4.37
C GLU A 547 -24.97 -2.53 -4.64
N LEU A 548 -25.68 -2.74 -5.74
CA LEU A 548 -26.88 -1.97 -6.08
C LEU A 548 -28.02 -2.26 -5.10
N THR A 549 -28.26 -3.53 -4.75
CA THR A 549 -29.26 -3.92 -3.76
C THR A 549 -28.99 -3.20 -2.43
N LYS A 550 -27.74 -3.26 -1.94
CA LYS A 550 -27.30 -2.57 -0.72
C LYS A 550 -27.47 -1.04 -0.81
N ARG A 551 -27.06 -0.42 -1.92
CA ARG A 551 -27.07 1.05 -2.08
C ARG A 551 -28.46 1.61 -2.37
N SER A 552 -29.38 0.79 -2.86
CA SER A 552 -30.75 1.19 -3.20
C SER A 552 -31.60 1.45 -1.96
N ASP A 553 -31.30 0.78 -0.83
CA ASP A 553 -31.97 1.00 0.45
C ASP A 553 -31.14 1.92 1.38
N PRO A 554 -31.60 3.16 1.66
CA PRO A 554 -30.90 4.07 2.58
C PRO A 554 -30.85 3.55 4.02
N ASN A 555 -31.69 2.58 4.39
CA ASN A 555 -31.62 1.91 5.68
C ASN A 555 -30.46 0.92 5.73
N LEU A 556 -30.05 0.33 4.61
CA LEU A 556 -28.92 -0.60 4.56
C LEU A 556 -27.59 0.13 4.38
N PHE A 557 -27.56 1.18 3.56
CA PHE A 557 -26.33 1.93 3.29
C PHE A 557 -26.51 3.44 3.46
N GLY A 558 -25.63 4.05 4.26
CA GLY A 558 -25.58 5.49 4.44
C GLY A 558 -24.14 6.02 4.42
N LYS A 559 -23.91 7.13 3.70
CA LYS A 559 -22.59 7.78 3.61
C LYS A 559 -21.99 8.10 4.98
N LYS A 560 -22.81 8.50 5.96
CA LYS A 560 -22.35 8.83 7.31
C LYS A 560 -21.73 7.62 8.01
N GLY A 561 -22.44 6.50 8.06
CA GLY A 561 -21.95 5.27 8.68
C GLY A 561 -20.70 4.73 7.97
N PHE A 562 -20.68 4.79 6.63
CA PHE A 562 -19.50 4.45 5.82
C PHE A 562 -18.27 5.30 6.19
N ILE A 563 -18.41 6.63 6.28
CA ILE A 563 -17.31 7.53 6.64
C ILE A 563 -16.79 7.24 8.05
N LEU A 564 -17.69 7.01 9.01
CA LEU A 564 -17.29 6.68 10.38
C LEU A 564 -16.54 5.34 10.46
N GLN A 565 -16.98 4.32 9.70
CA GLN A 565 -16.23 3.07 9.57
C GLN A 565 -14.86 3.26 8.89
N ALA A 566 -14.77 4.11 7.87
CA ALA A 566 -13.50 4.43 7.20
C ALA A 566 -12.50 5.10 8.14
N ILE A 567 -12.97 6.03 8.97
CA ILE A 567 -12.15 6.65 10.02
C ILE A 567 -11.69 5.60 11.04
N ALA A 568 -12.59 4.70 11.47
CA ALA A 568 -12.26 3.63 12.42
C ALA A 568 -11.19 2.68 11.87
N ALA A 569 -11.31 2.24 10.62
CA ALA A 569 -10.33 1.39 9.96
C ALA A 569 -8.99 2.12 9.74
N GLY A 570 -9.02 3.39 9.31
CA GLY A 570 -7.81 4.19 9.10
C GLY A 570 -7.04 4.52 10.38
N TRP A 571 -7.70 4.54 11.53
CA TRP A 571 -7.07 4.71 12.85
C TRP A 571 -6.79 3.40 13.57
N HIS A 572 -7.08 2.25 12.97
CA HIS A 572 -6.71 0.98 13.56
C HIS A 572 -5.19 0.88 13.69
N TYR A 573 -4.72 0.47 14.86
CA TYR A 573 -3.31 0.26 15.12
C TYR A 573 -3.11 -0.79 16.22
N LYS A 574 -2.42 -1.87 15.90
CA LYS A 574 -1.80 -2.79 16.85
C LYS A 574 -0.29 -2.67 16.75
N SER A 575 0.36 -2.44 17.89
CA SER A 575 1.82 -2.47 17.97
C SER A 575 2.37 -3.89 17.79
N PRO A 576 3.65 -4.06 17.43
CA PRO A 576 4.29 -5.37 17.41
C PRO A 576 4.15 -6.12 18.74
N ALA A 577 4.25 -5.41 19.87
CA ALA A 577 4.09 -6.00 21.19
C ALA A 577 2.67 -6.54 21.43
N GLN A 578 1.64 -5.79 21.02
CA GLN A 578 0.24 -6.23 21.14
C GLN A 578 -0.08 -7.42 20.23
N LEU A 579 0.49 -7.47 19.02
CA LEU A 579 0.30 -8.63 18.14
C LEU A 579 1.05 -9.86 18.63
N LYS A 580 2.25 -9.68 19.18
CA LYS A 580 2.96 -10.76 19.84
C LYS A 580 2.14 -11.31 21.01
N GLU A 581 1.62 -10.42 21.86
CA GLU A 581 0.73 -10.79 22.97
C GLU A 581 -0.53 -11.51 22.46
N LEU A 582 -1.17 -11.03 21.38
CA LEU A 582 -2.31 -11.71 20.76
C LEU A 582 -1.94 -13.13 20.35
N GLY A 583 -0.84 -13.31 19.62
CA GLY A 583 -0.35 -14.61 19.16
C GLY A 583 -0.07 -15.56 20.33
N ASP A 584 0.57 -15.06 21.38
CA ASP A 584 0.93 -15.85 22.56
C ASP A 584 -0.29 -16.22 23.42
N LEU A 585 -1.28 -15.32 23.55
CA LEU A 585 -2.49 -15.55 24.34
C LEU A 585 -3.50 -16.46 23.64
N VAL A 586 -3.65 -16.33 22.32
CA VAL A 586 -4.56 -17.17 21.54
C VAL A 586 -3.94 -18.54 21.26
N GLY A 587 -2.64 -18.60 21.00
CA GLY A 587 -1.96 -19.77 20.45
C GLY A 587 -1.77 -19.60 18.95
N ARG A 588 -0.51 -19.49 18.51
CA ARG A 588 -0.15 -19.11 17.12
C ARG A 588 -0.67 -20.12 16.11
N GLU A 589 -0.63 -21.40 16.46
CA GLU A 589 -1.15 -22.54 15.69
C GLU A 589 -2.65 -22.44 15.36
N ARG A 590 -3.40 -21.61 16.09
CA ARG A 590 -4.83 -21.35 15.85
C ARG A 590 -5.09 -20.17 14.91
N ILE A 591 -4.04 -19.46 14.51
CA ILE A 591 -4.14 -18.21 13.75
C ILE A 591 -3.70 -18.44 12.32
N ALA A 592 -4.52 -17.98 11.39
CA ALA A 592 -4.19 -17.86 9.97
C ALA A 592 -4.23 -16.40 9.53
N VAL A 593 -3.20 -15.95 8.83
CA VAL A 593 -3.20 -14.66 8.12
C VAL A 593 -3.06 -14.92 6.63
N VAL A 594 -4.00 -14.40 5.85
CA VAL A 594 -4.05 -14.61 4.39
C VAL A 594 -4.17 -13.25 3.70
N HIS A 595 -3.35 -13.03 2.66
CA HIS A 595 -3.39 -11.81 1.87
C HIS A 595 -3.21 -12.10 0.37
N GLY A 596 -3.93 -11.39 -0.51
CA GLY A 596 -3.82 -11.55 -1.96
C GLY A 596 -2.81 -10.59 -2.62
N THR A 597 -2.09 -11.02 -3.65
CA THR A 597 -1.15 -10.12 -4.37
C THR A 597 -1.84 -9.11 -5.28
N SER A 598 -3.09 -9.37 -5.68
CA SER A 598 -3.93 -8.46 -6.45
C SER A 598 -4.86 -7.61 -5.58
N ASP A 599 -4.70 -7.63 -4.26
CA ASP A 599 -5.42 -6.74 -3.35
C ASP A 599 -4.98 -5.28 -3.54
N ARG A 600 -5.88 -4.47 -4.11
CA ARG A 600 -5.69 -3.04 -4.34
C ARG A 600 -6.33 -2.16 -3.27
N MET A 601 -6.97 -2.76 -2.27
CA MET A 601 -7.59 -2.04 -1.15
C MET A 601 -6.66 -2.00 0.06
N ILE A 602 -6.13 -3.15 0.48
CA ILE A 602 -5.09 -3.26 1.50
C ILE A 602 -3.88 -3.91 0.83
N SER A 603 -2.84 -3.13 0.59
CA SER A 603 -1.68 -3.63 -0.17
C SER A 603 -0.91 -4.75 0.56
N VAL A 604 -0.24 -5.59 -0.21
CA VAL A 604 0.59 -6.72 0.29
C VAL A 604 1.57 -6.35 1.42
N PRO A 605 2.25 -5.18 1.43
CA PRO A 605 3.09 -4.78 2.55
C PRO A 605 2.38 -4.80 3.92
N HIS A 606 1.09 -4.49 3.96
CA HIS A 606 0.30 -4.57 5.20
C HIS A 606 0.13 -6.00 5.70
N GLY A 607 -0.24 -6.92 4.80
CA GLY A 607 -0.34 -8.35 5.12
C GLY A 607 0.98 -8.93 5.59
N ARG A 608 2.09 -8.63 4.88
CA ARG A 608 3.44 -9.05 5.28
C ARG A 608 3.85 -8.49 6.64
N LYS A 609 3.52 -7.23 6.93
CA LYS A 609 3.76 -6.62 8.24
C LYS A 609 2.98 -7.33 9.34
N LEU A 610 1.68 -7.59 9.12
CA LEU A 610 0.85 -8.32 10.07
C LEU A 610 1.40 -9.72 10.34
N ILE A 611 1.77 -10.46 9.29
CA ILE A 611 2.43 -11.78 9.41
C ILE A 611 3.71 -11.67 10.22
N GLY A 612 4.59 -10.71 9.92
CA GLY A 612 5.86 -10.56 10.61
C GLY A 612 5.75 -10.12 12.07
N TRP A 613 4.69 -9.40 12.45
CA TRP A 613 4.47 -8.97 13.83
C TRP A 613 3.70 -10.01 14.66
N LEU A 614 2.80 -10.77 14.03
CA LEU A 614 1.94 -11.75 14.69
C LEU A 614 2.53 -13.17 14.69
N GLU A 615 3.37 -13.49 13.71
CA GLU A 615 3.95 -14.81 13.42
C GLU A 615 2.94 -15.95 13.64
N PRO A 616 1.86 -15.97 12.82
CA PRO A 616 0.79 -16.95 12.94
C PRO A 616 1.28 -18.34 12.51
N GLY A 617 0.60 -19.39 12.98
CA GLY A 617 0.89 -20.78 12.60
C GLY A 617 0.64 -21.04 11.11
N ARG A 618 -0.24 -20.26 10.49
CA ARG A 618 -0.45 -20.25 9.04
C ARG A 618 -0.34 -18.82 8.49
N ALA A 619 0.53 -18.63 7.51
CA ALA A 619 0.73 -17.36 6.83
C ALA A 619 0.76 -17.58 5.32
N GLU A 620 -0.15 -16.96 4.57
CA GLU A 620 -0.24 -17.13 3.12
C GLU A 620 -0.34 -15.80 2.39
N ILE A 621 0.54 -15.61 1.39
CA ILE A 621 0.40 -14.58 0.37
C ILE A 621 0.00 -15.27 -0.92
N VAL A 622 -1.27 -15.15 -1.31
CA VAL A 622 -1.87 -15.87 -2.42
C VAL A 622 -1.73 -15.06 -3.71
N GLU A 623 -1.01 -15.62 -4.68
CA GLU A 623 -0.77 -14.98 -5.97
C GLU A 623 -2.07 -14.84 -6.76
N GLY A 624 -2.31 -13.67 -7.36
CA GLY A 624 -3.49 -13.39 -8.19
C GLY A 624 -4.78 -13.09 -7.43
N MET A 625 -4.88 -13.46 -6.17
CA MET A 625 -6.07 -13.23 -5.34
C MET A 625 -6.27 -11.74 -5.02
N GLY A 626 -7.50 -11.25 -5.07
CA GLY A 626 -7.90 -9.90 -4.68
C GLY A 626 -8.09 -9.71 -3.17
N HIS A 627 -8.86 -8.68 -2.81
CA HIS A 627 -9.14 -8.30 -1.43
C HIS A 627 -10.14 -9.25 -0.73
N VAL A 628 -11.10 -9.80 -1.48
CA VAL A 628 -12.27 -10.47 -0.91
C VAL A 628 -12.20 -11.99 -1.16
N ALA A 629 -11.19 -12.64 -0.57
CA ALA A 629 -10.85 -14.05 -0.79
C ALA A 629 -12.02 -15.02 -0.59
N MET A 630 -12.90 -14.76 0.38
CA MET A 630 -14.07 -15.59 0.65
C MET A 630 -15.13 -15.56 -0.45
N LEU A 631 -15.05 -14.62 -1.39
CA LEU A 631 -15.87 -14.59 -2.60
C LEU A 631 -15.06 -15.02 -3.82
N GLU A 632 -13.82 -14.55 -3.96
CA GLU A 632 -12.99 -14.90 -5.11
C GLU A 632 -12.62 -16.40 -5.12
N GLU A 633 -12.22 -16.91 -3.97
CA GLU A 633 -11.71 -18.27 -3.74
C GLU A 633 -12.54 -19.00 -2.67
N TRP A 634 -13.87 -18.91 -2.78
CA TRP A 634 -14.80 -19.33 -1.71
C TRP A 634 -14.65 -20.80 -1.27
N ARG A 635 -14.35 -21.72 -2.20
CA ARG A 635 -14.13 -23.15 -1.87
C ARG A 635 -12.88 -23.34 -1.02
N TRP A 636 -11.78 -22.70 -1.45
CA TRP A 636 -10.53 -22.70 -0.70
C TRP A 636 -10.69 -22.02 0.67
N HIS A 637 -11.41 -20.90 0.72
CA HIS A 637 -11.71 -20.21 1.97
C HIS A 637 -12.51 -21.08 2.94
N ASN A 638 -13.52 -21.80 2.46
CA ASN A 638 -14.32 -22.69 3.32
C ASN A 638 -13.47 -23.86 3.85
N ASN A 639 -12.54 -24.39 3.05
CA ASN A 639 -11.56 -25.37 3.53
C ASN A 639 -10.62 -24.80 4.59
N LEU A 640 -10.11 -23.58 4.41
CA LEU A 640 -9.32 -22.88 5.43
C LEU A 640 -10.07 -22.78 6.76
N VAL A 641 -11.38 -22.49 6.73
CA VAL A 641 -12.21 -22.44 7.95
C VAL A 641 -12.31 -23.81 8.61
N ARG A 642 -12.56 -24.88 7.84
CA ARG A 642 -12.64 -26.26 8.36
C ARG A 642 -11.32 -26.70 9.00
N GLU A 643 -10.22 -26.46 8.30
CA GLU A 643 -8.87 -26.79 8.79
C GLU A 643 -8.54 -26.02 10.08
N GLY A 644 -8.96 -24.75 10.17
CA GLY A 644 -8.83 -23.94 11.38
C GLY A 644 -9.64 -24.50 12.56
N VAL A 645 -10.90 -24.88 12.33
CA VAL A 645 -11.77 -25.53 13.34
C VAL A 645 -11.10 -26.79 13.88
N GLU A 646 -10.75 -27.71 12.98
CA GLU A 646 -10.18 -29.01 13.34
C GLU A 646 -8.81 -28.86 13.99
N GLY A 647 -7.96 -27.96 13.48
CA GLY A 647 -6.65 -27.65 14.06
C GLY A 647 -6.78 -27.12 15.48
N GLY A 648 -7.69 -26.17 15.72
CA GLY A 648 -7.97 -25.67 17.05
C GLY A 648 -8.45 -26.75 18.02
N GLU A 649 -9.29 -27.67 17.56
CA GLU A 649 -9.78 -28.77 18.39
C GLU A 649 -8.67 -29.78 18.75
N ARG A 650 -7.73 -30.06 17.82
CA ARG A 650 -6.56 -30.91 18.09
C ARG A 650 -5.66 -30.29 19.16
N VAL A 651 -5.38 -29.00 19.05
CA VAL A 651 -4.57 -28.25 20.02
C VAL A 651 -5.24 -28.28 21.41
N THR A 652 -6.56 -28.12 21.47
CA THR A 652 -7.31 -28.21 22.73
C THR A 652 -7.22 -29.60 23.36
N ARG A 653 -7.12 -30.66 22.54
CA ARG A 653 -6.95 -32.05 22.99
C ARG A 653 -5.52 -32.42 23.35
N GLY A 654 -4.53 -31.55 23.11
CA GLY A 654 -3.11 -31.85 23.32
C GLY A 654 -2.52 -32.78 22.26
N GLU A 655 -3.21 -32.95 21.14
CA GLU A 655 -2.69 -33.63 19.95
C GLU A 655 -1.82 -32.60 19.21
N GLY A 656 -0.50 -32.83 19.15
CA GLY A 656 0.44 -31.91 18.48
C GLY A 656 0.03 -31.60 17.04
N ALA A 657 0.33 -30.37 16.59
CA ALA A 657 -0.09 -29.81 15.31
C ALA A 657 0.37 -30.62 14.10
#